data_AF-A0A093UX72-F1
#
_entry.id   AF-A0A093UX72-F1
#
_cell.length_a   1.000
_cell.length_b   1.000
_cell.length_c   1.000
_cell.angle_alpha   90.00
_cell.angle_beta   90.00
_cell.angle_gamma   90.00
#
_symmetry.space_group_name_H-M   'P 1'
#
loop_
_entity.id
_entity.type
_entity.pdbx_description
1 polymer ?
#
loop_
_entity_poly.entity_id
_entity_poly.type
_entity_poly.pdbx_seq_one_letter_code
_entity_poly.pdbx_strand_id
1 'polypeptide(L)'
;MSPFPPSNFIIQLLAGALPLFGGLTDQQTNGNLNASSWQNLPEFLTGSTLHHGYPWGNLKYKPDIVNEPLPETNVTRYYHFDVAPGTLAPDGYQRQMLLINGQYPGPLIEANWGDWIEVTVSNSLQDLDEGTSIHWHGLRQYGTQYADGVPGLTQCPIAPGSNFTYRFRADHVGSSWYHSHYSAQLTSGLVGPMVFYGPKSAPYDIDLGPVLLSDMYHPYYQRLVDRVNGNGSEVHFAFSNNSVINGKMVFDCSSVTDGTPCVSNSGVSKFQFQPGKSHLLRLVNVGSSGLQFFTVDEHDLTVISNDYIPVKPYTTNSVTLGVGQRADVIVHGKSGADAERNYWMRANLSVLCTLPEQPYGLAAIYYDEKDYEDGKTPTSAPQPLNDADMPCSNAPLNTTSPVTRIPAPPADQTITIHINNTKNETGHSVYLLNNQTFRVNYNEPILDLADEGIFNYPSDPEWNVYSTGNSSVVRIVWENQKVDPSDPNFYNLTFTHPMHLHGHDYQVLSYGFGEWDGTIINSENPIRRDTTLLPASGHLVVQFTTDNPGVWPFHCHVAWHVSTGFLINILERPDDVKGQPRIQKTIDQTCTAWDAWSTRNIVDQIDSGLKFRPIGGSGFLAAHILDMLVHRGYEVVTTVRSEDKASKIREAYPNAKLSVAIVPDIAQSDAFDEVVKVSGLDIVLHTASPFHFNWSDAKSELLDPAITGTISILKAIKKYAPSVKRVIVTSSFVSMLSAEGLLDPNKVYSESDWNPITYEEGLSGSKVDAYRASKTVAERSAWNFVKEEKPNFDLVTICPPLVFGPSVSLSSLSAINTSNERFVELIQGKWKNEILPSLGVNLWVDVRDVAFAHIAAFEKPEAGGKRFFCMSGKFSNREIAAAARRNFPQLKDKFPSEETKGGDYPPVVPGYDNSRATKLLGIDWIDLEKSTIDNIKSLLAAGA
;
A
#
# COMPACT_ATOMS: atom_id res chain seq x y z
N MET A 1 -7.78 -34.78 6.71
CA MET A 1 -9.24 -34.63 6.94
C MET A 1 -9.50 -33.17 7.28
N SER A 2 -10.34 -32.47 6.52
CA SER A 2 -10.86 -31.17 6.96
C SER A 2 -11.65 -31.33 8.27
N PRO A 3 -11.57 -30.39 9.22
CA PRO A 3 -12.37 -30.44 10.45
C PRO A 3 -13.88 -30.23 10.22
N PHE A 4 -14.30 -29.87 9.00
CA PHE A 4 -15.70 -29.71 8.62
C PHE A 4 -16.10 -30.72 7.54
N PRO A 5 -17.28 -31.37 7.63
CA PRO A 5 -17.81 -32.16 6.54
C PRO A 5 -18.14 -31.25 5.33
N PRO A 6 -17.96 -31.72 4.09
CA PRO A 6 -18.26 -30.91 2.90
C PRO A 6 -19.74 -30.53 2.87
N SER A 7 -20.02 -29.28 2.49
CA SER A 7 -21.39 -28.76 2.39
C SER A 7 -22.20 -29.52 1.33
N ASN A 8 -23.54 -29.45 1.43
CA ASN A 8 -24.42 -30.03 0.42
C ASN A 8 -24.16 -29.44 -0.98
N PHE A 9 -23.77 -28.16 -1.06
CA PHE A 9 -23.31 -27.52 -2.29
C PHE A 9 -22.02 -28.15 -2.83
N ILE A 10 -20.98 -28.33 -1.99
CA ILE A 10 -19.73 -28.98 -2.41
C ILE A 10 -19.97 -30.42 -2.87
N ILE A 11 -20.86 -31.17 -2.20
CA ILE A 11 -21.25 -32.53 -2.60
C ILE A 11 -21.94 -32.51 -3.98
N GLN A 12 -22.85 -31.56 -4.23
CA GLN A 12 -23.53 -31.42 -5.52
C GLN A 12 -22.61 -30.91 -6.64
N LEU A 13 -21.64 -30.04 -6.31
CA LEU A 13 -20.61 -29.55 -7.21
C LEU A 13 -19.71 -30.69 -7.69
N LEU A 14 -19.19 -31.50 -6.76
CA LEU A 14 -18.37 -32.67 -7.08
C LEU A 14 -19.15 -33.78 -7.80
N ALA A 15 -20.47 -33.85 -7.60
CA ALA A 15 -21.38 -34.75 -8.32
C ALA A 15 -21.88 -34.20 -9.68
N GLY A 16 -21.48 -32.99 -10.09
CA GLY A 16 -21.95 -32.35 -11.34
C GLY A 16 -23.45 -32.02 -11.37
N ALA A 17 -24.10 -31.92 -10.20
CA ALA A 17 -25.55 -31.78 -10.05
C ALA A 17 -26.04 -30.31 -9.99
N LEU A 18 -25.13 -29.34 -9.93
CA LEU A 18 -25.44 -27.91 -9.95
C LEU A 18 -25.54 -27.38 -11.40
N PRO A 19 -26.35 -26.35 -11.68
CA PRO A 19 -26.25 -25.58 -12.90
C PRO A 19 -24.99 -24.69 -12.85
N LEU A 20 -24.03 -24.95 -13.75
CA LEU A 20 -22.70 -24.32 -13.75
C LEU A 20 -22.49 -23.27 -14.86
N PHE A 21 -23.54 -22.94 -15.63
CA PHE A 21 -23.50 -21.89 -16.66
C PHE A 21 -24.81 -21.09 -16.71
N GLY A 22 -24.73 -19.81 -17.07
CA GLY A 22 -25.87 -18.99 -17.51
C GLY A 22 -26.61 -18.16 -16.45
N GLY A 23 -26.14 -18.07 -15.21
CA GLY A 23 -26.72 -17.17 -14.20
C GLY A 23 -26.14 -15.74 -14.21
N LEU A 24 -24.92 -15.56 -14.70
CA LEU A 24 -24.30 -14.25 -15.00
C LEU A 24 -23.72 -14.24 -16.42
N THR A 25 -23.47 -13.04 -16.94
CA THR A 25 -22.75 -12.80 -18.20
C THR A 25 -21.25 -12.60 -17.97
N ASP A 26 -20.45 -12.84 -19.01
CA ASP A 26 -19.00 -12.61 -19.00
C ASP A 26 -18.61 -11.18 -18.61
N GLN A 27 -19.43 -10.18 -18.96
CA GLN A 27 -19.18 -8.79 -18.56
C GLN A 27 -19.49 -8.50 -17.08
N GLN A 28 -20.31 -9.33 -16.42
CA GLN A 28 -20.55 -9.24 -14.97
C GLN A 28 -19.48 -9.98 -14.16
N THR A 29 -18.86 -11.02 -14.71
CA THR A 29 -17.83 -11.84 -14.05
C THR A 29 -16.41 -11.29 -14.28
N ASN A 30 -16.09 -10.93 -15.52
CA ASN A 30 -14.73 -10.56 -15.96
C ASN A 30 -14.62 -9.16 -16.60
N GLY A 31 -15.72 -8.40 -16.66
CA GLY A 31 -15.73 -7.06 -17.24
C GLY A 31 -15.46 -7.08 -18.75
N ASN A 32 -14.55 -6.24 -19.23
CA ASN A 32 -14.27 -6.11 -20.66
C ASN A 32 -13.41 -7.25 -21.27
N LEU A 33 -13.13 -8.33 -20.51
CA LEU A 33 -12.29 -9.43 -20.96
C LEU A 33 -12.93 -10.21 -22.12
N ASN A 34 -12.29 -10.19 -23.29
CA ASN A 34 -12.56 -11.18 -24.33
C ASN A 34 -11.77 -12.46 -24.05
N ALA A 35 -12.36 -13.41 -23.31
CA ALA A 35 -11.69 -14.67 -22.96
C ALA A 35 -11.23 -15.52 -24.17
N SER A 36 -11.81 -15.30 -25.36
CA SER A 36 -11.37 -15.98 -26.60
C SER A 36 -10.03 -15.48 -27.13
N SER A 37 -9.61 -14.23 -26.82
CA SER A 37 -8.34 -13.68 -27.31
C SER A 37 -7.10 -14.20 -26.58
N TRP A 38 -7.27 -15.13 -25.64
CA TRP A 38 -6.17 -15.82 -24.96
C TRP A 38 -5.97 -17.26 -25.45
N GLN A 39 -6.85 -17.78 -26.32
CA GLN A 39 -6.83 -19.18 -26.77
C GLN A 39 -6.45 -19.30 -28.24
N ASN A 40 -5.81 -20.40 -28.63
CA ASN A 40 -5.29 -20.65 -29.98
C ASN A 40 -4.28 -19.57 -30.42
N LEU A 41 -3.31 -19.30 -29.55
CA LEU A 41 -2.25 -18.32 -29.78
C LEU A 41 -1.39 -18.70 -31.01
N PRO A 42 -0.89 -17.69 -31.76
CA PRO A 42 -0.05 -17.92 -32.93
C PRO A 42 1.34 -18.50 -32.57
N GLU A 43 2.05 -19.04 -33.56
CA GLU A 43 3.45 -19.48 -33.35
C GLU A 43 4.42 -18.31 -33.11
N PHE A 44 4.11 -17.13 -33.64
CA PHE A 44 4.77 -15.86 -33.37
C PHE A 44 3.91 -14.67 -33.83
N LEU A 45 4.16 -13.48 -33.27
CA LEU A 45 3.54 -12.23 -33.72
C LEU A 45 4.19 -11.72 -35.01
N THR A 46 3.35 -11.30 -35.97
CA THR A 46 3.81 -10.64 -37.18
C THR A 46 4.30 -9.20 -36.90
N GLY A 47 4.88 -8.56 -37.93
CA GLY A 47 5.38 -7.17 -37.91
C GLY A 47 6.90 -7.03 -37.85
N SER A 48 7.63 -8.06 -37.44
CA SER A 48 9.10 -8.11 -37.48
C SER A 48 9.64 -8.49 -38.86
N THR A 49 10.90 -8.14 -39.13
CA THR A 49 11.60 -8.62 -40.33
C THR A 49 11.95 -10.11 -40.13
N LEU A 50 11.38 -11.00 -40.94
CA LEU A 50 11.59 -12.44 -40.81
C LEU A 50 12.92 -12.87 -41.44
N HIS A 51 13.90 -13.17 -40.61
CA HIS A 51 15.14 -13.81 -41.03
C HIS A 51 14.94 -15.32 -40.97
N HIS A 52 15.11 -16.04 -42.09
CA HIS A 52 14.88 -17.49 -42.18
C HIS A 52 13.46 -17.97 -41.73
N GLY A 53 12.46 -17.09 -41.81
CA GLY A 53 11.05 -17.42 -41.55
C GLY A 53 10.51 -17.11 -40.16
N TYR A 54 11.39 -16.78 -39.19
CA TYR A 54 11.00 -16.46 -37.81
C TYR A 54 11.57 -15.10 -37.36
N PRO A 55 10.98 -14.44 -36.34
CA PRO A 55 11.50 -13.20 -35.77
C PRO A 55 12.94 -13.33 -35.22
N TRP A 56 13.22 -14.48 -34.58
CA TRP A 56 14.54 -14.86 -34.05
C TRP A 56 15.41 -15.64 -35.05
N GLY A 57 14.86 -15.98 -36.21
CA GLY A 57 15.50 -16.79 -37.24
C GLY A 57 16.16 -18.07 -36.72
N ASN A 58 17.48 -18.19 -36.93
CA ASN A 58 18.26 -19.37 -36.54
C ASN A 58 18.81 -19.33 -35.11
N LEU A 59 18.48 -18.30 -34.32
CA LEU A 59 18.91 -18.21 -32.92
C LEU A 59 18.26 -19.32 -32.09
N LYS A 60 19.03 -19.90 -31.17
CA LYS A 60 18.55 -20.91 -30.22
C LYS A 60 18.39 -20.23 -28.87
N TYR A 61 17.19 -20.27 -28.30
CA TYR A 61 16.95 -19.84 -26.93
C TYR A 61 17.78 -20.69 -25.97
N LYS A 62 18.65 -20.04 -25.21
CA LYS A 62 19.22 -20.58 -23.98
C LYS A 62 18.74 -19.65 -22.86
N PRO A 63 17.83 -20.09 -21.98
CA PRO A 63 17.51 -19.30 -20.81
C PRO A 63 18.76 -19.15 -19.94
N ASP A 64 18.78 -18.10 -19.14
CA ASP A 64 19.76 -17.88 -18.08
C ASP A 64 21.20 -17.61 -18.54
N ILE A 65 21.34 -16.75 -19.57
CA ILE A 65 22.62 -16.13 -19.96
C ILE A 65 22.33 -14.68 -20.39
N VAL A 66 22.50 -13.70 -19.48
CA VAL A 66 22.21 -12.27 -19.74
C VAL A 66 22.98 -11.71 -20.94
N ASN A 67 24.17 -12.28 -21.20
CA ASN A 67 25.08 -11.82 -22.25
C ASN A 67 24.93 -12.58 -23.59
N GLU A 68 23.88 -13.41 -23.77
CA GLU A 68 23.55 -13.92 -25.11
C GLU A 68 22.76 -12.89 -25.93
N PRO A 69 23.07 -12.70 -27.23
CA PRO A 69 22.45 -11.67 -28.04
C PRO A 69 20.97 -12.00 -28.30
N LEU A 70 20.09 -11.26 -27.62
CA LEU A 70 18.64 -11.27 -27.87
C LEU A 70 18.34 -10.89 -29.33
N PRO A 71 17.27 -11.42 -29.94
CA PRO A 71 16.91 -11.09 -31.32
C PRO A 71 16.65 -9.58 -31.53
N GLU A 72 17.37 -8.95 -32.45
CA GLU A 72 17.11 -7.56 -32.86
C GLU A 72 15.97 -7.49 -33.88
N THR A 73 14.73 -7.70 -33.40
CA THR A 73 13.52 -7.74 -34.25
C THR A 73 13.14 -6.37 -34.84
N ASN A 74 13.65 -5.29 -34.23
CA ASN A 74 13.30 -3.88 -34.50
C ASN A 74 11.80 -3.54 -34.26
N VAL A 75 11.09 -4.35 -33.48
CA VAL A 75 9.69 -4.09 -33.10
C VAL A 75 9.59 -3.57 -31.66
N THR A 76 8.65 -2.66 -31.42
CA THR A 76 8.15 -2.33 -30.07
C THR A 76 6.66 -2.64 -30.01
N ARG A 77 6.22 -3.38 -28.97
CA ARG A 77 4.82 -3.68 -28.68
C ARG A 77 4.31 -2.65 -27.68
N TYR A 78 3.19 -2.00 -27.99
CA TYR A 78 2.66 -0.89 -27.21
C TYR A 78 1.35 -1.29 -26.51
N TYR A 79 1.27 -1.04 -25.21
CA TYR A 79 0.11 -1.30 -24.39
C TYR A 79 -0.28 -0.05 -23.57
N HIS A 80 -1.57 0.11 -23.30
CA HIS A 80 -2.08 1.12 -22.38
C HIS A 80 -2.96 0.44 -21.33
N PHE A 81 -2.66 0.70 -20.05
CA PHE A 81 -3.34 0.14 -18.89
C PHE A 81 -3.95 1.29 -18.09
N ASP A 82 -5.27 1.47 -18.18
CA ASP A 82 -6.03 2.31 -17.26
C ASP A 82 -6.36 1.51 -16.00
N VAL A 83 -5.76 1.90 -14.86
CA VAL A 83 -5.94 1.24 -13.55
C VAL A 83 -7.05 1.97 -12.81
N ALA A 84 -8.24 1.37 -12.75
CA ALA A 84 -9.46 2.02 -12.27
C ALA A 84 -10.21 1.13 -11.26
N PRO A 85 -10.99 1.72 -10.32
CA PRO A 85 -11.90 0.96 -9.47
C PRO A 85 -13.05 0.38 -10.29
N GLY A 86 -13.51 -0.81 -9.92
CA GLY A 86 -14.61 -1.51 -10.57
C GLY A 86 -15.42 -2.37 -9.61
N THR A 87 -16.45 -3.01 -10.13
CA THR A 87 -17.29 -3.95 -9.37
C THR A 87 -17.72 -5.07 -10.29
N LEU A 88 -17.29 -6.28 -9.98
CA LEU A 88 -17.55 -7.51 -10.73
C LEU A 88 -18.00 -8.60 -9.76
N ALA A 89 -18.48 -9.72 -10.31
CA ALA A 89 -18.79 -10.92 -9.56
C ALA A 89 -18.08 -12.16 -10.15
N PRO A 90 -16.73 -12.25 -10.08
CA PRO A 90 -15.95 -13.29 -10.77
C PRO A 90 -16.38 -14.71 -10.42
N ASP A 91 -16.75 -14.95 -9.16
CA ASP A 91 -17.24 -16.24 -8.68
C ASP A 91 -18.74 -16.28 -8.36
N GLY A 92 -19.46 -15.20 -8.68
CA GLY A 92 -20.88 -15.03 -8.38
C GLY A 92 -21.15 -14.05 -7.24
N TYR A 93 -20.19 -13.81 -6.34
CA TYR A 93 -20.28 -12.80 -5.30
C TYR A 93 -19.83 -11.43 -5.82
N GLN A 94 -20.68 -10.40 -5.73
CA GLN A 94 -20.32 -9.06 -6.18
C GLN A 94 -19.32 -8.38 -5.23
N ARG A 95 -18.09 -8.13 -5.68
CA ARG A 95 -17.05 -7.44 -4.90
C ARG A 95 -16.53 -6.19 -5.62
N GLN A 96 -16.05 -5.23 -4.83
CA GLN A 96 -15.20 -4.15 -5.34
C GLN A 96 -13.86 -4.72 -5.76
N MET A 97 -13.34 -4.24 -6.89
CA MET A 97 -12.10 -4.70 -7.51
C MET A 97 -11.30 -3.52 -8.07
N LEU A 98 -10.01 -3.74 -8.26
CA LEU A 98 -9.15 -2.90 -9.07
C LEU A 98 -8.98 -3.58 -10.43
N LEU A 99 -9.29 -2.87 -11.50
CA LEU A 99 -9.35 -3.41 -12.87
C LEU A 99 -8.35 -2.69 -13.77
N ILE A 100 -7.82 -3.41 -14.76
CA ILE A 100 -7.02 -2.84 -15.84
C ILE A 100 -7.91 -2.78 -17.08
N ASN A 101 -8.10 -1.61 -17.68
CA ASN A 101 -9.00 -1.39 -18.82
C ASN A 101 -10.45 -1.88 -18.58
N GLY A 102 -10.89 -1.93 -17.32
CA GLY A 102 -12.20 -2.44 -16.92
C GLY A 102 -12.39 -3.95 -17.08
N GLN A 103 -11.32 -4.75 -17.05
CA GLN A 103 -11.38 -6.22 -17.10
C GLN A 103 -10.63 -6.90 -15.93
N TYR A 104 -11.06 -8.11 -15.58
CA TYR A 104 -10.36 -9.03 -14.68
C TYR A 104 -10.35 -10.47 -15.23
N PRO A 105 -9.19 -11.13 -15.32
CA PRO A 105 -7.86 -10.57 -15.12
C PRO A 105 -7.48 -9.56 -16.23
N GLY A 106 -6.39 -8.83 -16.04
CA GLY A 106 -5.89 -7.81 -16.96
C GLY A 106 -5.53 -8.36 -18.35
N PRO A 107 -5.41 -7.49 -19.37
CA PRO A 107 -5.15 -7.88 -20.76
C PRO A 107 -3.82 -8.65 -20.93
N LEU A 108 -3.79 -9.59 -21.87
CA LEU A 108 -2.58 -10.35 -22.21
C LEU A 108 -1.54 -9.44 -22.88
N ILE A 109 -0.30 -9.45 -22.35
CA ILE A 109 0.87 -8.94 -23.04
C ILE A 109 1.48 -10.04 -23.91
N GLU A 110 1.74 -9.72 -25.17
CA GLU A 110 2.32 -10.61 -26.16
C GLU A 110 3.54 -9.96 -26.81
N ALA A 111 4.60 -10.74 -26.98
CA ALA A 111 5.81 -10.30 -27.67
C ALA A 111 6.52 -11.47 -28.35
N ASN A 112 7.31 -11.20 -29.40
CA ASN A 112 8.34 -12.15 -29.80
C ASN A 112 9.58 -11.98 -28.93
N TRP A 113 10.33 -13.05 -28.72
CA TRP A 113 11.66 -13.02 -28.13
C TRP A 113 12.52 -11.93 -28.78
N GLY A 114 13.06 -11.01 -27.97
CA GLY A 114 13.86 -9.87 -28.40
C GLY A 114 13.09 -8.60 -28.77
N ASP A 115 11.75 -8.62 -28.92
CA ASP A 115 10.93 -7.41 -29.09
C ASP A 115 11.08 -6.48 -27.87
N TRP A 116 10.98 -5.16 -28.09
CA TRP A 116 10.73 -4.21 -27.01
C TRP A 116 9.25 -4.21 -26.62
N ILE A 117 8.97 -3.98 -25.35
CA ILE A 117 7.62 -3.81 -24.80
C ILE A 117 7.57 -2.43 -24.14
N GLU A 118 6.53 -1.66 -24.41
CA GLU A 118 6.29 -0.34 -23.84
C GLU A 118 4.85 -0.26 -23.31
N VAL A 119 4.68 -0.07 -22.00
CA VAL A 119 3.37 -0.09 -21.33
C VAL A 119 3.15 1.23 -20.58
N THR A 120 2.24 2.05 -21.09
CA THR A 120 1.78 3.24 -20.35
C THR A 120 0.69 2.85 -19.36
N VAL A 121 0.99 2.97 -18.07
CA VAL A 121 0.04 2.75 -16.98
C VAL A 121 -0.49 4.10 -16.50
N SER A 122 -1.80 4.28 -16.52
CA SER A 122 -2.51 5.44 -15.96
C SER A 122 -3.14 5.05 -14.62
N ASN A 123 -2.91 5.81 -13.57
CA ASN A 123 -3.57 5.61 -12.27
C ASN A 123 -4.87 6.44 -12.22
N SER A 124 -6.01 5.76 -12.30
CA SER A 124 -7.37 6.32 -12.19
C SER A 124 -8.04 5.95 -10.85
N LEU A 125 -7.25 5.86 -9.77
CA LEU A 125 -7.70 5.56 -8.40
C LEU A 125 -7.87 6.82 -7.53
N GLN A 126 -8.18 7.99 -8.12
CA GLN A 126 -8.31 9.26 -7.38
C GLN A 126 -9.41 9.21 -6.30
N ASP A 127 -10.51 8.51 -6.55
CA ASP A 127 -11.61 8.35 -5.59
C ASP A 127 -11.26 7.42 -4.39
N LEU A 128 -10.10 6.76 -4.43
CA LEU A 128 -9.57 5.89 -3.37
C LEU A 128 -8.33 6.45 -2.67
N ASP A 129 -7.74 7.55 -3.19
CA ASP A 129 -6.44 8.07 -2.75
C ASP A 129 -5.30 7.00 -2.78
N GLU A 130 -5.34 6.05 -3.73
CA GLU A 130 -4.38 4.93 -3.83
C GLU A 130 -3.30 5.13 -4.91
N GLY A 131 -2.01 5.03 -4.52
CA GLY A 131 -0.92 4.82 -5.48
C GLY A 131 -1.01 3.45 -6.18
N THR A 132 -0.24 3.23 -7.25
CA THR A 132 -0.11 1.92 -7.90
C THR A 132 1.26 1.76 -8.56
N SER A 133 1.68 0.54 -8.89
CA SER A 133 2.92 0.24 -9.62
C SER A 133 2.86 -1.18 -10.15
N ILE A 134 3.23 -1.44 -11.40
CA ILE A 134 3.11 -2.76 -12.04
C ILE A 134 4.47 -3.43 -12.18
N HIS A 135 4.64 -4.60 -11.54
CA HIS A 135 5.80 -5.47 -11.68
C HIS A 135 5.59 -6.52 -12.79
N TRP A 136 6.70 -6.93 -13.42
CA TRP A 136 6.76 -7.82 -14.58
C TRP A 136 7.44 -9.12 -14.18
N HIS A 137 6.66 -10.06 -13.65
CA HIS A 137 7.17 -11.22 -12.89
C HIS A 137 8.19 -12.04 -13.69
N GLY A 138 9.36 -12.28 -13.08
CA GLY A 138 10.39 -13.16 -13.63
C GLY A 138 11.12 -12.61 -14.87
N LEU A 139 10.97 -11.33 -15.22
CA LEU A 139 11.86 -10.68 -16.18
C LEU A 139 13.20 -10.34 -15.52
N ARG A 140 14.29 -10.32 -16.29
CA ARG A 140 15.60 -9.88 -15.78
C ARG A 140 15.72 -8.37 -15.70
N GLN A 141 14.94 -7.63 -16.49
CA GLN A 141 15.03 -6.16 -16.55
C GLN A 141 16.46 -5.65 -16.82
N TYR A 142 17.25 -6.40 -17.60
CA TYR A 142 18.67 -6.09 -17.81
C TYR A 142 18.88 -4.75 -18.53
N GLY A 143 19.52 -3.80 -17.83
CA GLY A 143 19.66 -2.40 -18.29
C GLY A 143 18.33 -1.61 -18.28
N THR A 144 17.29 -2.17 -17.69
CA THR A 144 15.94 -1.61 -17.50
C THR A 144 15.44 -1.76 -16.06
N GLN A 145 16.36 -1.78 -15.09
CA GLN A 145 16.09 -2.00 -13.66
C GLN A 145 15.12 -0.98 -13.03
N TYR A 146 15.09 0.25 -13.54
CA TYR A 146 14.12 1.32 -13.21
C TYR A 146 12.71 1.09 -13.80
N ALA A 147 12.51 0.01 -14.56
CA ALA A 147 11.21 -0.42 -15.09
C ALA A 147 10.72 -1.73 -14.43
N ASP A 148 11.37 -2.19 -13.36
CA ASP A 148 10.99 -3.41 -12.65
C ASP A 148 9.66 -3.28 -11.88
N GLY A 149 9.26 -2.07 -11.49
CA GLY A 149 7.89 -1.81 -11.01
C GLY A 149 7.66 -1.91 -9.51
N VAL A 150 8.70 -1.75 -8.69
CA VAL A 150 8.62 -1.96 -7.24
C VAL A 150 8.68 -0.63 -6.48
N PRO A 151 7.58 -0.20 -5.84
CA PRO A 151 7.47 1.13 -5.27
C PRO A 151 8.34 1.32 -4.02
N GLY A 152 9.12 2.40 -3.99
CA GLY A 152 10.14 2.67 -2.99
C GLY A 152 11.47 1.95 -3.23
N LEU A 153 11.61 1.17 -4.32
CA LEU A 153 12.87 0.49 -4.65
C LEU A 153 13.36 0.87 -6.03
N THR A 154 12.61 0.51 -7.07
CA THR A 154 12.99 0.77 -8.47
C THR A 154 12.27 1.96 -9.09
N GLN A 155 11.27 2.51 -8.40
CA GLN A 155 10.54 3.75 -8.71
C GLN A 155 9.77 4.26 -7.48
N CYS A 156 9.22 5.48 -7.54
CA CYS A 156 8.11 5.87 -6.66
C CYS A 156 6.77 5.28 -7.19
N PRO A 157 5.71 5.16 -6.37
CA PRO A 157 4.39 4.80 -6.89
C PRO A 157 3.90 5.79 -7.96
N ILE A 158 3.11 5.29 -8.92
CA ILE A 158 2.36 6.12 -9.84
C ILE A 158 1.24 6.79 -9.04
N ALA A 159 1.31 8.11 -8.87
CA ALA A 159 0.33 8.88 -8.10
C ALA A 159 -1.07 8.88 -8.76
N PRO A 160 -2.17 8.99 -7.99
CA PRO A 160 -3.51 9.16 -8.54
C PRO A 160 -3.61 10.31 -9.56
N GLY A 161 -4.23 10.04 -10.71
CA GLY A 161 -4.33 10.99 -11.83
C GLY A 161 -3.05 11.19 -12.63
N SER A 162 -1.97 10.48 -12.30
CA SER A 162 -0.72 10.49 -13.06
C SER A 162 -0.55 9.22 -13.90
N ASN A 163 0.46 9.20 -14.76
CA ASN A 163 0.81 8.03 -15.56
C ASN A 163 2.33 7.83 -15.59
N PHE A 164 2.75 6.61 -15.93
CA PHE A 164 4.13 6.23 -16.13
C PHE A 164 4.23 5.26 -17.31
N THR A 165 5.35 5.24 -18.02
CA THR A 165 5.55 4.35 -19.17
C THR A 165 6.75 3.45 -18.94
N TYR A 166 6.47 2.19 -18.62
CA TYR A 166 7.44 1.12 -18.52
C TYR A 166 7.99 0.79 -19.90
N ARG A 167 9.30 0.58 -20.01
CA ARG A 167 9.93 0.10 -21.25
C ARG A 167 11.04 -0.91 -20.98
N PHE A 168 10.77 -2.16 -21.33
CA PHE A 168 11.63 -3.32 -21.12
C PHE A 168 11.66 -4.20 -22.38
N ARG A 169 12.39 -5.32 -22.33
CA ARG A 169 12.59 -6.21 -23.49
C ARG A 169 12.07 -7.61 -23.19
N ALA A 170 11.54 -8.30 -24.19
CA ALA A 170 11.21 -9.72 -24.12
C ALA A 170 12.50 -10.55 -24.12
N ASP A 171 13.13 -10.64 -22.95
CA ASP A 171 14.39 -11.35 -22.70
C ASP A 171 14.24 -12.89 -22.72
N HIS A 172 13.14 -13.39 -22.18
CA HIS A 172 12.81 -14.81 -22.11
C HIS A 172 11.88 -15.31 -23.24
N VAL A 173 11.63 -16.62 -23.23
CA VAL A 173 10.63 -17.33 -24.05
C VAL A 173 9.77 -18.19 -23.13
N GLY A 174 8.45 -18.14 -23.29
CA GLY A 174 7.49 -18.89 -22.47
C GLY A 174 6.49 -17.98 -21.76
N SER A 175 6.12 -18.35 -20.53
CA SER A 175 4.96 -17.81 -19.81
C SER A 175 5.31 -17.11 -18.52
N SER A 176 4.71 -15.94 -18.30
CA SER A 176 4.67 -15.29 -17.00
C SER A 176 3.43 -14.41 -16.87
N TRP A 177 3.49 -13.42 -16.00
CA TRP A 177 2.39 -12.55 -15.60
C TRP A 177 2.95 -11.21 -15.09
N TYR A 178 2.08 -10.22 -14.98
CA TYR A 178 2.35 -8.97 -14.32
C TYR A 178 1.29 -8.76 -13.23
N HIS A 179 1.64 -7.97 -12.21
CA HIS A 179 0.71 -7.62 -11.14
C HIS A 179 1.05 -6.27 -10.51
N SER A 180 0.12 -5.69 -9.74
CA SER A 180 0.49 -4.56 -8.88
C SER A 180 1.43 -5.01 -7.76
N HIS A 181 2.49 -4.24 -7.55
CA HIS A 181 3.43 -4.39 -6.43
C HIS A 181 3.22 -3.28 -5.36
N TYR A 182 2.15 -2.47 -5.49
CA TYR A 182 1.73 -1.54 -4.45
C TYR A 182 0.86 -2.28 -3.43
N SER A 183 1.41 -2.54 -2.24
CA SER A 183 0.77 -3.34 -1.19
C SER A 183 0.20 -4.67 -1.74
N ALA A 184 -0.95 -5.12 -1.24
CA ALA A 184 -1.65 -6.32 -1.73
C ALA A 184 -2.72 -6.02 -2.80
N GLN A 185 -2.58 -4.95 -3.60
CA GLN A 185 -3.56 -4.60 -4.66
C GLN A 185 -3.86 -5.74 -5.64
N LEU A 186 -2.89 -6.65 -5.88
CA LEU A 186 -3.09 -7.86 -6.68
C LEU A 186 -4.30 -8.71 -6.23
N THR A 187 -4.53 -8.81 -4.91
CA THR A 187 -5.68 -9.54 -4.31
C THR A 187 -7.05 -8.89 -4.64
N SER A 188 -7.05 -7.64 -5.11
CA SER A 188 -8.25 -6.94 -5.57
C SER A 188 -8.42 -6.91 -7.09
N GLY A 189 -7.47 -7.46 -7.87
CA GLY A 189 -7.68 -7.71 -9.31
C GLY A 189 -6.55 -7.27 -10.23
N LEU A 190 -5.54 -6.54 -9.76
CA LEU A 190 -4.41 -6.09 -10.58
C LEU A 190 -3.40 -7.21 -10.84
N VAL A 191 -3.79 -8.17 -11.68
CA VAL A 191 -2.99 -9.29 -12.20
C VAL A 191 -3.35 -9.56 -13.67
N GLY A 192 -2.40 -9.97 -14.51
CA GLY A 192 -2.68 -10.37 -15.90
C GLY A 192 -1.52 -11.13 -16.56
N PRO A 193 -1.74 -11.82 -17.70
CA PRO A 193 -0.76 -12.74 -18.28
C PRO A 193 0.28 -12.07 -19.20
N MET A 194 1.43 -12.72 -19.35
CA MET A 194 2.46 -12.41 -20.36
C MET A 194 2.87 -13.69 -21.11
N VAL A 195 2.93 -13.64 -22.45
CA VAL A 195 3.41 -14.75 -23.30
C VAL A 195 4.43 -14.24 -24.31
N PHE A 196 5.65 -14.79 -24.26
CA PHE A 196 6.75 -14.43 -25.16
C PHE A 196 7.06 -15.59 -26.13
N TYR A 197 6.80 -15.37 -27.41
CA TYR A 197 6.96 -16.36 -28.49
C TYR A 197 8.43 -16.57 -28.87
N GLY A 198 8.82 -17.82 -29.07
CA GLY A 198 10.20 -18.20 -29.38
C GLY A 198 10.35 -19.66 -29.77
N PRO A 199 11.60 -20.16 -29.88
CA PRO A 199 11.89 -21.56 -30.20
C PRO A 199 11.18 -22.54 -29.26
N LYS A 200 10.32 -23.41 -29.80
CA LYS A 200 9.60 -24.45 -29.03
C LYS A 200 10.59 -25.41 -28.35
N SER A 201 10.48 -25.57 -27.02
CA SER A 201 11.27 -26.52 -26.23
C SER A 201 10.85 -27.99 -26.42
N ALA A 202 9.58 -28.20 -26.77
CA ALA A 202 8.97 -29.50 -27.05
C ALA A 202 7.92 -29.35 -28.18
N PRO A 203 7.62 -30.41 -28.95
CA PRO A 203 6.64 -30.36 -30.02
C PRO A 203 5.20 -30.35 -29.49
N TYR A 204 4.41 -29.38 -29.92
CA TYR A 204 2.96 -29.31 -29.72
C TYR A 204 2.26 -28.74 -30.96
N ASP A 205 1.00 -29.11 -31.20
CA ASP A 205 0.19 -28.66 -32.33
C ASP A 205 -0.40 -27.25 -32.10
N ILE A 206 -0.98 -27.01 -30.92
CA ILE A 206 -1.82 -25.84 -30.61
C ILE A 206 -1.33 -25.21 -29.29
N ASP A 207 -1.31 -23.87 -29.21
CA ASP A 207 -1.11 -23.15 -27.96
C ASP A 207 -2.48 -22.62 -27.48
N LEU A 208 -3.00 -23.17 -26.38
CA LEU A 208 -4.25 -22.71 -25.77
C LEU A 208 -4.05 -21.54 -24.80
N GLY A 209 -2.81 -21.08 -24.62
CA GLY A 209 -2.49 -19.86 -23.90
C GLY A 209 -2.68 -19.92 -22.38
N PRO A 210 -2.80 -18.74 -21.74
CA PRO A 210 -2.86 -18.61 -20.28
C PRO A 210 -3.99 -19.38 -19.59
N VAL A 211 -3.61 -20.12 -18.56
CA VAL A 211 -4.49 -20.72 -17.56
C VAL A 211 -4.07 -20.17 -16.20
N LEU A 212 -4.62 -19.01 -15.86
CA LEU A 212 -4.39 -18.32 -14.60
C LEU A 212 -5.19 -19.00 -13.49
N LEU A 213 -4.49 -19.48 -12.47
CA LEU A 213 -5.02 -20.11 -11.27
C LEU A 213 -4.90 -19.11 -10.13
N SER A 214 -5.96 -18.89 -9.37
CA SER A 214 -5.94 -17.97 -8.24
C SER A 214 -6.82 -18.50 -7.11
N ASP A 215 -6.40 -18.25 -5.87
CA ASP A 215 -7.36 -18.15 -4.78
C ASP A 215 -8.22 -16.88 -4.96
N MET A 216 -9.38 -16.81 -4.33
CA MET A 216 -10.28 -15.67 -4.38
C MET A 216 -10.71 -15.28 -2.97
N TYR A 217 -10.68 -13.98 -2.72
CA TYR A 217 -11.07 -13.35 -1.47
C TYR A 217 -12.18 -12.34 -1.77
N HIS A 218 -13.31 -12.41 -1.08
CA HIS A 218 -14.40 -11.45 -1.27
C HIS A 218 -14.10 -10.05 -0.71
N PRO A 219 -13.42 -9.88 0.44
CA PRO A 219 -12.99 -8.56 0.91
C PRO A 219 -12.04 -7.82 -0.05
N TYR A 220 -12.00 -6.50 0.07
CA TYR A 220 -10.96 -5.66 -0.54
C TYR A 220 -9.61 -5.84 0.17
N TYR A 221 -8.49 -5.68 -0.53
CA TYR A 221 -7.16 -6.10 -0.04
C TYR A 221 -6.77 -5.48 1.31
N GLN A 222 -7.07 -4.18 1.52
CA GLN A 222 -6.76 -3.46 2.75
C GLN A 222 -7.31 -4.20 3.98
N ARG A 223 -8.57 -4.67 3.93
CA ARG A 223 -9.20 -5.41 5.04
C ARG A 223 -8.58 -6.78 5.32
N LEU A 224 -7.81 -7.34 4.38
CA LEU A 224 -7.05 -8.58 4.57
C LEU A 224 -5.70 -8.27 5.22
N VAL A 225 -5.03 -7.21 4.76
CA VAL A 225 -3.78 -6.71 5.34
C VAL A 225 -4.01 -6.23 6.78
N ASP A 226 -5.00 -5.36 7.02
CA ASP A 226 -5.44 -4.91 8.36
C ASP A 226 -5.72 -6.07 9.32
N ARG A 227 -6.33 -7.14 8.79
CA ARG A 227 -6.67 -8.33 9.57
C ARG A 227 -5.40 -9.08 9.99
N VAL A 228 -4.55 -9.46 9.04
CA VAL A 228 -3.36 -10.28 9.32
C VAL A 228 -2.29 -9.50 10.09
N ASN A 229 -2.11 -8.22 9.76
CA ASN A 229 -1.21 -7.30 10.43
C ASN A 229 -1.80 -6.72 11.74
N GLY A 230 -3.04 -7.08 12.10
CA GLY A 230 -3.78 -6.46 13.21
C GLY A 230 -3.14 -6.63 14.59
N ASN A 231 -3.37 -5.66 15.49
CA ASN A 231 -2.79 -5.62 16.83
C ASN A 231 -3.59 -6.40 17.91
N GLY A 232 -4.41 -7.36 17.50
CA GLY A 232 -5.19 -8.22 18.40
C GLY A 232 -4.32 -9.18 19.21
N SER A 233 -4.87 -9.79 20.26
CA SER A 233 -4.18 -10.86 21.00
C SER A 233 -4.05 -12.15 20.20
N GLU A 234 -5.03 -12.42 19.33
CA GLU A 234 -5.11 -13.62 18.48
C GLU A 234 -4.19 -13.49 17.24
N VAL A 235 -4.04 -14.60 16.51
CA VAL A 235 -3.47 -14.61 15.14
C VAL A 235 -4.64 -14.69 14.17
N HIS A 236 -4.72 -13.75 13.23
CA HIS A 236 -5.83 -13.70 12.27
C HIS A 236 -5.36 -14.17 10.89
N PHE A 237 -5.97 -15.24 10.39
CA PHE A 237 -5.67 -15.79 9.07
C PHE A 237 -6.58 -15.23 7.98
N ALA A 238 -6.06 -15.16 6.75
CA ALA A 238 -6.81 -14.83 5.55
C ALA A 238 -7.29 -16.12 4.85
N PHE A 239 -8.47 -16.60 5.23
CA PHE A 239 -9.15 -17.71 4.57
C PHE A 239 -9.62 -17.29 3.18
N SER A 240 -9.31 -18.07 2.15
CA SER A 240 -9.79 -17.83 0.77
C SER A 240 -11.21 -18.36 0.62
N ASN A 241 -12.11 -17.53 0.07
CA ASN A 241 -13.51 -17.92 -0.13
C ASN A 241 -13.68 -18.92 -1.28
N ASN A 242 -12.79 -18.87 -2.29
CA ASN A 242 -12.89 -19.71 -3.50
C ASN A 242 -11.53 -19.97 -4.19
N SER A 243 -11.52 -20.81 -5.22
CA SER A 243 -10.42 -21.02 -6.18
C SER A 243 -10.94 -20.82 -7.60
N VAL A 244 -10.30 -19.98 -8.42
CA VAL A 244 -10.79 -19.58 -9.76
C VAL A 244 -9.79 -19.93 -10.87
N ILE A 245 -10.31 -20.21 -12.06
CA ILE A 245 -9.51 -20.45 -13.28
C ILE A 245 -9.89 -19.39 -14.32
N ASN A 246 -8.91 -18.62 -14.82
CA ASN A 246 -9.09 -17.43 -15.66
C ASN A 246 -10.17 -16.47 -15.12
N GLY A 247 -10.23 -16.32 -13.78
CA GLY A 247 -11.17 -15.41 -13.12
C GLY A 247 -12.63 -15.87 -13.11
N LYS A 248 -12.92 -17.18 -13.22
CA LYS A 248 -14.26 -17.75 -13.00
C LYS A 248 -14.22 -18.98 -12.07
N MET A 249 -15.25 -19.11 -11.22
CA MET A 249 -15.70 -20.34 -10.53
C MET A 249 -17.13 -20.12 -10.00
N VAL A 250 -17.85 -21.15 -9.54
CA VAL A 250 -19.14 -20.99 -8.82
C VAL A 250 -18.98 -20.86 -7.31
N PHE A 251 -19.93 -20.21 -6.63
CA PHE A 251 -19.90 -20.00 -5.17
C PHE A 251 -21.25 -20.28 -4.48
N ASP A 252 -21.24 -20.76 -3.24
CA ASP A 252 -22.46 -21.01 -2.46
C ASP A 252 -23.01 -19.72 -1.82
N CYS A 253 -23.72 -18.92 -2.63
CA CYS A 253 -24.43 -17.73 -2.17
C CYS A 253 -25.45 -17.97 -1.03
N SER A 254 -25.80 -19.21 -0.66
CA SER A 254 -26.63 -19.45 0.53
C SER A 254 -25.89 -19.20 1.85
N SER A 255 -24.56 -19.10 1.81
CA SER A 255 -23.70 -18.66 2.93
C SER A 255 -23.68 -17.13 3.13
N VAL A 256 -24.09 -16.35 2.12
CA VAL A 256 -23.99 -14.88 2.13
C VAL A 256 -25.11 -14.30 2.99
N THR A 257 -24.72 -13.58 4.05
CA THR A 257 -25.64 -13.07 5.09
C THR A 257 -25.50 -11.56 5.34
N ASP A 258 -24.56 -10.88 4.69
CA ASP A 258 -24.32 -9.45 4.80
C ASP A 258 -25.22 -8.59 3.88
N GLY A 259 -25.92 -9.23 2.94
CA GLY A 259 -26.79 -8.59 1.95
C GLY A 259 -26.11 -8.24 0.62
N THR A 260 -24.85 -8.64 0.42
CA THR A 260 -24.13 -8.42 -0.85
C THR A 260 -24.77 -9.20 -2.00
N PRO A 261 -24.99 -8.60 -3.19
CA PRO A 261 -25.56 -9.30 -4.33
C PRO A 261 -24.71 -10.52 -4.75
N CYS A 262 -25.32 -11.70 -4.77
CA CYS A 262 -24.63 -12.95 -5.08
C CYS A 262 -25.51 -13.85 -5.96
N VAL A 263 -24.93 -14.45 -7.01
CA VAL A 263 -25.59 -15.42 -7.91
C VAL A 263 -24.71 -16.66 -8.02
N SER A 264 -25.16 -17.80 -7.46
CA SER A 264 -24.33 -19.02 -7.34
C SER A 264 -23.84 -19.62 -8.67
N ASN A 265 -24.50 -19.26 -9.77
CA ASN A 265 -24.21 -19.73 -11.12
C ASN A 265 -23.60 -18.59 -11.96
N SER A 266 -22.39 -18.19 -11.58
CA SER A 266 -21.52 -17.26 -12.32
C SER A 266 -21.08 -17.79 -13.68
N GLY A 267 -20.86 -19.10 -13.79
CA GLY A 267 -20.16 -19.73 -14.89
C GLY A 267 -18.77 -20.24 -14.49
N VAL A 268 -18.22 -21.12 -15.32
CA VAL A 268 -16.81 -21.55 -15.27
C VAL A 268 -16.11 -21.20 -16.59
N SER A 269 -14.78 -21.14 -16.58
CA SER A 269 -14.00 -20.94 -17.80
C SER A 269 -14.14 -22.14 -18.76
N LYS A 270 -14.15 -21.88 -20.06
CA LYS A 270 -14.32 -22.88 -21.13
C LYS A 270 -13.10 -22.89 -22.04
N PHE A 271 -12.64 -24.08 -22.43
CA PHE A 271 -11.53 -24.29 -23.36
C PHE A 271 -11.95 -25.29 -24.44
N GLN A 272 -11.55 -25.04 -25.69
CA GLN A 272 -11.86 -25.93 -26.82
C GLN A 272 -10.60 -26.73 -27.23
N PHE A 273 -10.69 -28.06 -27.21
CA PHE A 273 -9.63 -28.98 -27.59
C PHE A 273 -9.96 -29.62 -28.96
N GLN A 274 -8.93 -29.84 -29.78
CA GLN A 274 -9.08 -30.56 -31.04
C GLN A 274 -8.79 -32.06 -30.86
N PRO A 275 -9.64 -32.98 -31.37
CA PRO A 275 -9.43 -34.42 -31.21
C PRO A 275 -8.06 -34.89 -31.74
N GLY A 276 -7.34 -35.66 -30.91
CA GLY A 276 -6.03 -36.21 -31.23
C GLY A 276 -4.88 -35.20 -31.34
N LYS A 277 -5.09 -33.93 -30.99
CA LYS A 277 -4.06 -32.88 -31.02
C LYS A 277 -3.35 -32.71 -29.68
N SER A 278 -2.10 -32.23 -29.73
CA SER A 278 -1.32 -31.84 -28.55
C SER A 278 -1.47 -30.34 -28.28
N HIS A 279 -1.93 -30.00 -27.07
CA HIS A 279 -2.25 -28.63 -26.66
C HIS A 279 -1.27 -28.18 -25.59
N LEU A 280 -0.62 -27.04 -25.79
CA LEU A 280 0.12 -26.33 -24.75
C LEU A 280 -0.85 -25.50 -23.91
N LEU A 281 -0.84 -25.70 -22.60
CA LEU A 281 -1.51 -24.88 -21.60
C LEU A 281 -0.43 -24.14 -20.79
N ARG A 282 -0.60 -22.84 -20.58
CA ARG A 282 0.37 -21.97 -19.90
C ARG A 282 -0.11 -21.71 -18.48
N LEU A 283 0.22 -22.62 -17.56
CA LEU A 283 -0.26 -22.55 -16.17
C LEU A 283 0.47 -21.45 -15.40
N VAL A 284 -0.25 -20.61 -14.67
CA VAL A 284 0.30 -19.54 -13.83
C VAL A 284 -0.48 -19.47 -12.52
N ASN A 285 0.18 -19.49 -11.36
CA ASN A 285 -0.48 -19.19 -10.10
C ASN A 285 -0.34 -17.69 -9.77
N VAL A 286 -1.43 -16.94 -9.94
CA VAL A 286 -1.55 -15.49 -9.72
C VAL A 286 -2.24 -15.13 -8.40
N GLY A 287 -2.36 -16.12 -7.50
CA GLY A 287 -3.04 -15.97 -6.21
C GLY A 287 -2.36 -15.04 -5.22
N SER A 288 -2.96 -14.94 -4.04
CA SER A 288 -2.47 -14.13 -2.91
C SER A 288 -1.77 -14.98 -1.84
N SER A 289 -2.10 -16.27 -1.72
CA SER A 289 -1.34 -17.22 -0.89
C SER A 289 -1.46 -18.70 -1.30
N GLY A 290 -2.45 -19.05 -2.12
CA GLY A 290 -2.85 -20.43 -2.33
C GLY A 290 -1.83 -21.29 -3.04
N LEU A 291 -1.58 -22.48 -2.48
CA LEU A 291 -0.80 -23.53 -3.12
C LEU A 291 -1.73 -24.36 -4.03
N GLN A 292 -1.59 -24.17 -5.34
CA GLN A 292 -2.43 -24.77 -6.36
C GLN A 292 -1.92 -26.15 -6.80
N PHE A 293 -2.84 -27.10 -6.93
CA PHE A 293 -2.63 -28.42 -7.53
C PHE A 293 -3.52 -28.53 -8.76
N PHE A 294 -2.91 -28.28 -9.93
CA PHE A 294 -3.62 -28.34 -11.20
C PHE A 294 -3.71 -29.79 -11.70
N THR A 295 -4.89 -30.18 -12.17
CA THR A 295 -5.13 -31.47 -12.84
C THR A 295 -6.06 -31.31 -14.04
N VAL A 296 -6.01 -32.29 -14.95
CA VAL A 296 -7.05 -32.50 -15.96
C VAL A 296 -7.58 -33.92 -15.80
N ASP A 297 -8.90 -34.06 -15.68
CA ASP A 297 -9.58 -35.33 -15.49
C ASP A 297 -9.28 -36.30 -16.64
N GLU A 298 -8.91 -37.54 -16.30
CA GLU A 298 -8.61 -38.61 -17.26
C GLU A 298 -7.47 -38.29 -18.27
N HIS A 299 -6.70 -37.22 -18.09
CA HIS A 299 -5.57 -36.84 -18.96
C HIS A 299 -4.25 -36.76 -18.17
N ASP A 300 -3.13 -37.07 -18.82
CA ASP A 300 -1.79 -36.87 -18.29
C ASP A 300 -1.23 -35.51 -18.73
N LEU A 301 -0.42 -34.88 -17.88
CA LEU A 301 0.19 -33.56 -18.11
C LEU A 301 1.69 -33.73 -18.35
N THR A 302 2.21 -33.27 -19.49
CA THR A 302 3.66 -33.30 -19.77
C THR A 302 4.27 -31.91 -19.60
N VAL A 303 4.98 -31.69 -18.50
CA VAL A 303 5.60 -30.39 -18.15
C VAL A 303 6.83 -30.16 -19.02
N ILE A 304 6.94 -28.97 -19.64
CA ILE A 304 8.03 -28.60 -20.56
C ILE A 304 8.78 -27.32 -20.17
N SER A 305 8.24 -26.48 -19.29
CA SER A 305 8.99 -25.47 -18.54
C SER A 305 8.56 -25.45 -17.07
N ASN A 306 9.44 -24.96 -16.21
CA ASN A 306 9.08 -24.38 -14.92
C ASN A 306 9.49 -22.92 -14.97
N ASP A 307 8.58 -22.00 -14.66
CA ASP A 307 8.76 -20.56 -14.92
C ASP A 307 9.26 -20.32 -16.38
N TYR A 308 10.17 -19.39 -16.63
CA TYR A 308 10.76 -19.15 -17.96
C TYR A 308 11.83 -20.18 -18.40
N ILE A 309 12.01 -21.26 -17.65
CA ILE A 309 13.09 -22.25 -17.85
C ILE A 309 12.54 -23.55 -18.46
N PRO A 310 12.75 -23.79 -19.78
CA PRO A 310 12.61 -25.10 -20.39
C PRO A 310 13.31 -26.22 -19.62
N VAL A 311 12.53 -27.24 -19.25
CA VAL A 311 12.99 -28.47 -18.59
C VAL A 311 12.92 -29.66 -19.54
N LYS A 312 13.63 -30.74 -19.22
CA LYS A 312 13.44 -32.02 -19.91
C LYS A 312 11.99 -32.46 -19.69
N PRO A 313 11.21 -32.76 -20.76
CA PRO A 313 9.81 -33.12 -20.61
C PRO A 313 9.61 -34.32 -19.66
N TYR A 314 8.70 -34.17 -18.72
CA TYR A 314 8.30 -35.24 -17.79
C TYR A 314 6.78 -35.23 -17.62
N THR A 315 6.20 -36.42 -17.45
CA THR A 315 4.75 -36.62 -17.38
C THR A 315 4.31 -36.81 -15.92
N THR A 316 3.20 -36.18 -15.55
CA THR A 316 2.58 -36.21 -14.21
C THR A 316 1.05 -36.08 -14.32
N ASN A 317 0.31 -36.56 -13.33
CA ASN A 317 -1.15 -36.41 -13.25
C ASN A 317 -1.56 -35.12 -12.53
N SER A 318 -0.62 -34.45 -11.86
CA SER A 318 -0.84 -33.17 -11.18
C SER A 318 0.40 -32.26 -11.25
N VAL A 319 0.18 -30.95 -11.33
CA VAL A 319 1.23 -29.93 -11.30
C VAL A 319 1.00 -29.00 -10.12
N THR A 320 1.95 -28.98 -9.20
CA THR A 320 1.98 -28.10 -8.02
C THR A 320 2.58 -26.75 -8.39
N LEU A 321 1.87 -25.66 -8.08
CA LEU A 321 2.32 -24.29 -8.28
C LEU A 321 2.09 -23.47 -7.00
N GLY A 322 3.18 -23.02 -6.37
CA GLY A 322 3.14 -21.92 -5.40
C GLY A 322 2.80 -20.59 -6.09
N VAL A 323 2.38 -19.58 -5.33
CA VAL A 323 2.13 -18.24 -5.87
C VAL A 323 3.38 -17.72 -6.60
N GLY A 324 3.21 -17.14 -7.80
CA GLY A 324 4.28 -16.68 -8.69
C GLY A 324 4.88 -17.76 -9.60
N GLN A 325 4.63 -19.05 -9.33
CA GLN A 325 5.13 -20.14 -10.16
C GLN A 325 4.29 -20.33 -11.44
N ARG A 326 4.98 -20.66 -12.54
CA ARG A 326 4.40 -21.08 -13.81
C ARG A 326 4.88 -22.47 -14.22
N ALA A 327 4.12 -23.11 -15.09
CA ALA A 327 4.54 -24.30 -15.83
C ALA A 327 3.86 -24.35 -17.21
N ASP A 328 4.65 -24.42 -18.28
CA ASP A 328 4.15 -24.78 -19.61
C ASP A 328 3.92 -26.30 -19.66
N VAL A 329 2.70 -26.74 -19.95
CA VAL A 329 2.32 -28.16 -19.96
C VAL A 329 1.64 -28.58 -21.26
N ILE A 330 2.05 -29.70 -21.83
CA ILE A 330 1.41 -30.32 -22.99
C ILE A 330 0.37 -31.34 -22.51
N VAL A 331 -0.86 -31.20 -23.01
CA VAL A 331 -1.98 -32.13 -22.80
C VAL A 331 -2.39 -32.74 -24.14
N HIS A 332 -2.38 -34.07 -24.22
CA HIS A 332 -2.78 -34.80 -25.43
C HIS A 332 -4.30 -34.99 -25.46
N GLY A 333 -4.94 -34.41 -26.49
CA GLY A 333 -6.37 -34.48 -26.70
C GLY A 333 -6.87 -35.89 -27.04
N LYS A 334 -8.05 -36.23 -26.53
CA LYS A 334 -8.74 -37.52 -26.77
C LYS A 334 -9.08 -37.74 -28.24
N SER A 335 -9.39 -38.98 -28.60
CA SER A 335 -9.81 -39.35 -29.95
C SER A 335 -10.81 -40.51 -29.91
N GLY A 336 -11.58 -40.69 -30.99
CA GLY A 336 -12.71 -41.63 -30.99
C GLY A 336 -13.77 -41.25 -29.97
N ALA A 337 -14.43 -42.23 -29.36
CA ALA A 337 -15.53 -42.03 -28.41
C ALA A 337 -15.15 -41.20 -27.16
N ASP A 338 -13.87 -41.13 -26.79
CA ASP A 338 -13.45 -40.25 -25.69
C ASP A 338 -13.46 -38.76 -26.07
N ALA A 339 -13.42 -38.43 -27.37
CA ALA A 339 -13.61 -37.06 -27.87
C ALA A 339 -15.11 -36.71 -28.07
N GLU A 340 -16.04 -37.62 -27.74
CA GLU A 340 -17.48 -37.35 -27.65
C GLU A 340 -17.89 -36.94 -26.21
N ARG A 341 -16.92 -36.77 -25.32
CA ARG A 341 -17.09 -36.38 -23.90
C ARG A 341 -16.40 -35.07 -23.59
N ASN A 342 -16.91 -34.36 -22.58
CA ASN A 342 -16.30 -33.14 -22.04
C ASN A 342 -15.64 -33.44 -20.68
N TYR A 343 -14.59 -32.70 -20.34
CA TYR A 343 -13.71 -33.00 -19.20
C TYR A 343 -13.49 -31.78 -18.29
N TRP A 344 -13.19 -32.02 -17.01
CA TRP A 344 -12.78 -30.97 -16.08
C TRP A 344 -11.27 -30.74 -16.08
N MET A 345 -10.86 -29.47 -16.16
CA MET A 345 -9.66 -28.98 -15.49
C MET A 345 -10.00 -28.67 -14.03
N ARG A 346 -9.05 -28.85 -13.11
CA ARG A 346 -9.22 -28.53 -11.69
C ARG A 346 -8.04 -27.74 -11.15
N ALA A 347 -8.34 -26.77 -10.28
CA ALA A 347 -7.38 -25.95 -9.55
C ALA A 347 -7.65 -26.12 -8.05
N ASN A 348 -7.02 -27.14 -7.47
CA ASN A 348 -7.27 -27.55 -6.09
C ASN A 348 -6.30 -26.84 -5.14
N LEU A 349 -6.83 -26.14 -4.13
CA LEU A 349 -6.04 -25.51 -3.07
C LEU A 349 -5.74 -26.51 -1.94
N SER A 350 -4.48 -26.61 -1.53
CA SER A 350 -4.13 -27.49 -0.40
C SER A 350 -4.66 -26.94 0.93
N VAL A 351 -5.61 -27.67 1.52
CA VAL A 351 -6.23 -27.36 2.82
C VAL A 351 -5.23 -27.37 3.98
N LEU A 352 -4.03 -27.91 3.80
CA LEU A 352 -2.98 -27.99 4.81
C LEU A 352 -2.18 -26.68 4.99
N CYS A 353 -2.16 -25.81 3.97
CA CYS A 353 -1.36 -24.58 3.99
C CYS A 353 -2.01 -23.36 3.29
N THR A 354 -3.18 -23.51 2.66
CA THR A 354 -3.92 -22.39 2.03
C THR A 354 -5.11 -21.89 2.87
N LEU A 355 -5.62 -22.73 3.78
CA LEU A 355 -6.83 -22.45 4.57
C LEU A 355 -8.05 -21.96 3.73
N PRO A 356 -8.47 -22.67 2.67
CA PRO A 356 -9.61 -22.26 1.84
C PRO A 356 -10.96 -22.72 2.45
N GLU A 357 -12.01 -21.92 2.23
CA GLU A 357 -13.40 -22.27 2.51
C GLU A 357 -13.96 -23.21 1.42
N GLN A 358 -13.74 -22.86 0.14
CA GLN A 358 -13.97 -23.74 -1.01
C GLN A 358 -12.64 -24.03 -1.73
N PRO A 359 -12.04 -25.23 -1.56
CA PRO A 359 -10.72 -25.56 -2.13
C PRO A 359 -10.73 -25.87 -3.63
N TYR A 360 -11.89 -25.99 -4.26
CA TYR A 360 -12.02 -26.52 -5.63
C TYR A 360 -12.32 -25.39 -6.63
N GLY A 361 -11.43 -25.19 -7.61
CA GLY A 361 -11.70 -24.41 -8.82
C GLY A 361 -11.86 -25.31 -10.04
N LEU A 362 -12.74 -24.96 -10.98
CA LEU A 362 -13.07 -25.77 -12.17
C LEU A 362 -13.06 -24.95 -13.47
N ALA A 363 -12.67 -25.59 -14.56
CA ALA A 363 -12.88 -25.12 -15.93
C ALA A 363 -13.17 -26.31 -16.86
N ALA A 364 -13.98 -26.09 -17.90
CA ALA A 364 -14.49 -27.17 -18.76
C ALA A 364 -13.73 -27.24 -20.10
N ILE A 365 -13.30 -28.44 -20.48
CA ILE A 365 -12.74 -28.80 -21.78
C ILE A 365 -13.85 -29.38 -22.65
N TYR A 366 -13.97 -28.85 -23.87
CA TYR A 366 -14.91 -29.28 -24.89
C TYR A 366 -14.18 -29.73 -26.15
N TYR A 367 -14.62 -30.85 -26.74
CA TYR A 367 -14.19 -31.30 -28.06
C TYR A 367 -15.22 -30.99 -29.16
N ASP A 368 -16.50 -30.92 -28.80
CA ASP A 368 -17.60 -30.53 -29.69
C ASP A 368 -17.95 -29.04 -29.53
N GLU A 369 -18.20 -28.37 -30.65
CA GLU A 369 -18.48 -26.93 -30.72
C GLU A 369 -19.85 -26.59 -30.13
N LYS A 370 -20.87 -27.45 -30.31
CA LYS A 370 -22.19 -27.23 -29.74
C LYS A 370 -22.20 -27.44 -28.23
N ASP A 371 -21.53 -28.47 -27.73
CA ASP A 371 -21.36 -28.69 -26.29
C ASP A 371 -20.65 -27.49 -25.62
N TYR A 372 -19.66 -26.88 -26.32
CA TYR A 372 -19.00 -25.65 -25.91
C TYR A 372 -19.97 -24.45 -25.89
N GLU A 373 -20.75 -24.23 -26.95
CA GLU A 373 -21.76 -23.15 -27.02
C GLU A 373 -22.81 -23.29 -25.91
N ASP A 374 -23.44 -24.47 -25.78
CA ASP A 374 -24.49 -24.77 -24.82
C ASP A 374 -24.00 -24.73 -23.35
N GLY A 375 -22.69 -24.83 -23.11
CA GLY A 375 -22.12 -24.93 -21.75
C GLY A 375 -22.51 -26.24 -21.06
N LYS A 376 -22.41 -27.36 -21.76
CA LYS A 376 -22.81 -28.67 -21.23
C LYS A 376 -21.86 -29.14 -20.14
N THR A 377 -22.37 -29.52 -18.97
CA THR A 377 -21.57 -29.96 -17.81
C THR A 377 -20.71 -31.20 -18.13
N PRO A 378 -19.37 -31.14 -17.96
CA PRO A 378 -18.50 -32.32 -18.00
C PRO A 378 -18.84 -33.36 -16.93
N THR A 379 -18.72 -34.64 -17.29
CA THR A 379 -19.00 -35.79 -16.39
C THR A 379 -17.79 -36.71 -16.25
N SER A 380 -16.59 -36.15 -16.33
CA SER A 380 -15.32 -36.87 -16.24
C SER A 380 -14.98 -37.29 -14.81
N ALA A 381 -14.13 -38.32 -14.68
CA ALA A 381 -13.67 -38.79 -13.38
C ALA A 381 -12.48 -37.94 -12.86
N PRO A 382 -12.51 -37.45 -11.61
CA PRO A 382 -11.39 -36.72 -11.01
C PRO A 382 -10.13 -37.59 -10.92
N GLN A 383 -8.97 -36.98 -11.15
CA GLN A 383 -7.68 -37.57 -10.77
C GLN A 383 -7.69 -37.89 -9.26
N PRO A 384 -7.20 -39.06 -8.82
CA PRO A 384 -7.26 -39.47 -7.43
C PRO A 384 -6.18 -38.77 -6.59
N LEU A 385 -6.46 -37.53 -6.18
CA LEU A 385 -5.66 -36.77 -5.21
C LEU A 385 -6.35 -36.73 -3.84
N ASN A 386 -5.57 -36.92 -2.77
CA ASN A 386 -5.98 -36.72 -1.38
C ASN A 386 -5.04 -35.73 -0.67
N ASP A 387 -5.33 -35.38 0.59
CA ASP A 387 -4.52 -34.44 1.40
C ASP A 387 -3.01 -34.76 1.39
N ALA A 388 -2.63 -36.05 1.37
CA ALA A 388 -1.23 -36.48 1.33
C ALA A 388 -0.57 -36.36 -0.06
N ASP A 389 -1.35 -36.31 -1.14
CA ASP A 389 -0.87 -36.03 -2.50
C ASP A 389 -0.80 -34.52 -2.77
N MET A 390 -1.23 -33.69 -1.82
CA MET A 390 -1.19 -32.22 -1.88
C MET A 390 -0.27 -31.58 -0.81
N PRO A 391 1.00 -32.03 -0.70
CA PRO A 391 1.92 -31.57 0.35
C PRO A 391 2.36 -30.12 0.15
N CYS A 392 2.72 -29.45 1.25
CA CYS A 392 3.18 -28.06 1.23
C CYS A 392 4.66 -27.94 0.80
N SER A 393 4.95 -28.32 -0.44
CA SER A 393 6.30 -28.40 -1.01
C SER A 393 6.29 -28.38 -2.54
N ASN A 394 7.43 -28.05 -3.17
CA ASN A 394 7.60 -28.23 -4.62
C ASN A 394 7.65 -29.73 -4.99
N ALA A 395 7.57 -30.03 -6.28
CA ALA A 395 8.05 -31.31 -6.81
C ALA A 395 9.57 -31.48 -6.58
N PRO A 396 10.08 -32.70 -6.31
CA PRO A 396 11.49 -32.95 -6.02
C PRO A 396 12.46 -32.44 -7.10
N LEU A 397 13.62 -31.88 -6.69
CA LEU A 397 14.63 -31.32 -7.61
C LEU A 397 15.26 -32.33 -8.57
N ASN A 398 15.06 -33.63 -8.34
CA ASN A 398 15.53 -34.73 -9.21
C ASN A 398 14.47 -35.25 -10.19
N THR A 399 13.23 -34.74 -10.16
CA THR A 399 12.15 -35.14 -11.09
C THR A 399 12.46 -34.75 -12.53
N THR A 400 13.19 -33.64 -12.74
CA THR A 400 13.67 -33.21 -14.07
C THR A 400 14.99 -32.41 -13.95
N SER A 401 15.44 -31.78 -15.03
CA SER A 401 16.47 -30.75 -15.03
C SER A 401 16.26 -29.79 -16.20
N PRO A 402 16.78 -28.55 -16.16
CA PRO A 402 16.73 -27.63 -17.30
C PRO A 402 17.37 -28.22 -18.56
N VAL A 403 16.85 -27.86 -19.75
CA VAL A 403 17.39 -28.30 -21.05
C VAL A 403 18.80 -27.73 -21.26
N THR A 404 18.99 -26.43 -21.00
CA THR A 404 20.32 -25.80 -21.00
C THR A 404 21.06 -26.15 -19.71
N ARG A 405 22.16 -26.89 -19.85
CA ARG A 405 23.03 -27.32 -18.76
C ARG A 405 23.87 -26.16 -18.21
N ILE A 406 23.61 -25.73 -16.98
CA ILE A 406 24.42 -24.75 -16.25
C ILE A 406 24.77 -25.33 -14.86
N PRO A 407 26.02 -25.70 -14.58
CA PRO A 407 26.45 -26.17 -13.26
C PRO A 407 26.38 -25.09 -12.18
N ALA A 408 26.33 -25.51 -10.92
CA ALA A 408 26.54 -24.67 -9.77
C ALA A 408 28.05 -24.57 -9.43
N PRO A 409 28.73 -23.45 -9.72
CA PRO A 409 30.07 -23.21 -9.19
C PRO A 409 30.05 -23.05 -7.66
N PRO A 410 31.23 -23.08 -7.00
CA PRO A 410 31.37 -22.52 -5.67
C PRO A 410 30.91 -21.05 -5.65
N ALA A 411 30.29 -20.62 -4.55
CA ALA A 411 29.91 -19.22 -4.36
C ALA A 411 31.06 -18.44 -3.71
N ASP A 412 31.25 -17.20 -4.14
CA ASP A 412 32.22 -16.27 -3.54
C ASP A 412 31.70 -15.74 -2.19
N GLN A 413 30.38 -15.57 -2.10
CA GLN A 413 29.66 -15.05 -0.94
C GLN A 413 28.47 -15.97 -0.64
N THR A 414 28.31 -16.34 0.63
CA THR A 414 27.12 -17.04 1.14
C THR A 414 26.47 -16.18 2.22
N ILE A 415 25.16 -15.97 2.08
CA ILE A 415 24.32 -15.18 3.00
C ILE A 415 23.30 -16.13 3.61
N THR A 416 23.31 -16.31 4.93
CA THR A 416 22.24 -17.03 5.62
C THR A 416 21.18 -16.04 6.09
N ILE A 417 19.91 -16.36 5.87
CA ILE A 417 18.75 -15.58 6.30
C ILE A 417 17.90 -16.45 7.20
N HIS A 418 17.95 -16.19 8.51
CA HIS A 418 17.09 -16.83 9.49
C HIS A 418 15.76 -16.07 9.56
N ILE A 419 14.65 -16.77 9.30
CA ILE A 419 13.29 -16.23 9.34
C ILE A 419 12.69 -16.46 10.74
N ASN A 420 12.01 -15.44 11.26
CA ASN A 420 11.20 -15.50 12.46
C ASN A 420 9.94 -14.64 12.28
N ASN A 421 8.83 -15.01 12.91
CA ASN A 421 7.65 -14.16 13.02
C ASN A 421 7.45 -13.72 14.48
N THR A 422 7.12 -12.44 14.69
CA THR A 422 6.85 -11.89 16.03
C THR A 422 5.80 -10.79 15.97
N LYS A 423 5.27 -10.38 17.12
CA LYS A 423 4.58 -9.10 17.25
C LYS A 423 5.59 -8.01 17.58
N ASN A 424 5.46 -6.85 16.94
CA ASN A 424 6.27 -5.66 17.20
C ASN A 424 5.74 -4.89 18.43
N GLU A 425 6.35 -3.74 18.75
CA GLU A 425 5.98 -2.93 19.92
C GLU A 425 4.55 -2.38 19.89
N THR A 426 3.93 -2.22 18.70
CA THR A 426 2.51 -1.83 18.57
C THR A 426 1.55 -3.03 18.59
N GLY A 427 2.07 -4.26 18.77
CA GLY A 427 1.31 -5.51 18.78
C GLY A 427 0.99 -6.08 17.39
N HIS A 428 1.45 -5.44 16.31
CA HIS A 428 1.24 -5.88 14.93
C HIS A 428 2.18 -7.04 14.57
N SER A 429 1.67 -8.02 13.82
CA SER A 429 2.44 -9.19 13.37
C SER A 429 3.44 -8.80 12.28
N VAL A 430 4.73 -9.11 12.47
CA VAL A 430 5.82 -8.81 11.51
C VAL A 430 6.74 -10.00 11.31
N TYR A 431 7.27 -10.15 10.10
CA TYR A 431 8.40 -11.02 9.82
C TYR A 431 9.72 -10.30 10.10
N LEU A 432 10.65 -11.06 10.66
CA LEU A 432 12.03 -10.70 10.89
C LEU A 432 12.93 -11.64 10.09
N LEU A 433 13.82 -11.07 9.31
CA LEU A 433 14.85 -11.73 8.52
C LEU A 433 16.18 -11.29 9.10
N ASN A 434 16.94 -12.20 9.73
CA ASN A 434 18.12 -11.85 10.55
C ASN A 434 17.84 -10.76 11.61
N ASN A 435 16.68 -10.85 12.27
CA ASN A 435 16.16 -9.88 13.24
C ASN A 435 15.78 -8.49 12.69
N GLN A 436 15.72 -8.29 11.37
CA GLN A 436 15.25 -7.05 10.73
C GLN A 436 13.92 -7.26 10.00
N THR A 437 12.99 -6.32 10.14
CA THR A 437 11.75 -6.30 9.34
C THR A 437 11.92 -5.33 8.18
N PHE A 438 11.44 -5.68 6.98
CA PHE A 438 11.51 -4.77 5.85
C PHE A 438 10.46 -3.66 5.94
N ARG A 439 10.92 -2.41 5.76
CA ARG A 439 10.13 -1.21 5.52
C ARG A 439 10.79 -0.38 4.42
N VAL A 440 10.00 0.36 3.64
CA VAL A 440 10.52 1.22 2.57
C VAL A 440 9.77 2.53 2.41
N ASN A 441 10.51 3.58 2.11
CA ASN A 441 9.98 4.91 1.79
C ASN A 441 9.55 4.97 0.32
N TYR A 442 8.27 5.26 0.07
CA TYR A 442 7.75 5.42 -1.30
C TYR A 442 8.23 6.70 -2.00
N ASN A 443 8.80 7.65 -1.25
CA ASN A 443 9.37 8.90 -1.77
C ASN A 443 10.91 8.86 -1.94
N GLU A 444 11.60 7.78 -1.53
CA GLU A 444 13.07 7.65 -1.64
C GLU A 444 13.46 6.27 -2.19
N PRO A 445 13.41 6.04 -3.52
CA PRO A 445 13.69 4.73 -4.09
C PRO A 445 15.16 4.29 -3.90
N ILE A 446 15.37 3.09 -3.37
CA ILE A 446 16.71 2.55 -3.07
C ILE A 446 17.63 2.54 -4.31
N LEU A 447 17.09 2.28 -5.50
CA LEU A 447 17.83 2.30 -6.78
C LEU A 447 18.33 3.70 -7.16
N ASP A 448 17.58 4.75 -6.82
CA ASP A 448 17.91 6.15 -7.11
C ASP A 448 19.07 6.61 -6.23
N LEU A 449 18.98 6.33 -4.93
CA LEU A 449 20.06 6.54 -3.96
C LEU A 449 21.31 5.73 -4.32
N ALA A 450 21.15 4.52 -4.86
CA ALA A 450 22.27 3.72 -5.38
C ALA A 450 22.92 4.32 -6.64
N ASP A 451 22.16 5.00 -7.51
CA ASP A 451 22.67 5.76 -8.66
C ASP A 451 23.50 6.98 -8.22
N GLU A 452 23.05 7.69 -7.19
CA GLU A 452 23.82 8.75 -6.51
C GLU A 452 25.07 8.21 -5.76
N GLY A 453 25.16 6.90 -5.55
CA GLY A 453 26.23 6.23 -4.81
C GLY A 453 26.06 6.27 -3.28
N ILE A 454 24.85 6.55 -2.80
CA ILE A 454 24.45 6.52 -1.39
C ILE A 454 24.05 5.08 -1.03
N PHE A 455 24.94 4.36 -0.35
CA PHE A 455 24.68 2.99 0.16
C PHE A 455 24.51 2.92 1.68
N ASN A 456 24.57 4.07 2.36
CA ASN A 456 24.31 4.18 3.80
C ASN A 456 22.87 4.69 3.96
N TYR A 457 21.93 3.75 4.08
CA TYR A 457 20.49 4.01 4.08
C TYR A 457 20.03 5.06 5.13
N PRO A 458 19.25 6.14 4.86
CA PRO A 458 18.66 6.96 5.93
C PRO A 458 17.83 6.19 6.98
N SER A 459 17.31 5.01 6.63
CA SER A 459 16.63 4.09 7.56
C SER A 459 17.25 2.69 7.60
N ASP A 460 18.51 2.49 7.19
CA ASP A 460 19.19 1.20 7.40
C ASP A 460 19.30 0.93 8.91
N PRO A 461 18.92 -0.27 9.43
CA PRO A 461 18.68 -1.52 8.72
C PRO A 461 17.24 -1.84 8.28
N GLU A 462 16.24 -0.96 8.48
CA GLU A 462 14.83 -1.25 8.13
C GLU A 462 14.63 -1.53 6.62
N TRP A 463 15.50 -1.04 5.75
CA TRP A 463 15.45 -1.32 4.29
C TRP A 463 16.00 -2.70 3.91
N ASN A 464 16.59 -3.43 4.87
CA ASN A 464 16.97 -4.85 4.79
C ASN A 464 17.85 -5.21 3.56
N VAL A 465 18.87 -4.39 3.30
CA VAL A 465 19.70 -4.46 2.09
C VAL A 465 20.98 -5.28 2.30
N TYR A 466 21.24 -6.20 1.38
CA TYR A 466 22.41 -7.08 1.34
C TYR A 466 23.21 -6.79 0.06
N SER A 467 24.41 -6.24 0.20
CA SER A 467 25.26 -5.99 -0.98
C SER A 467 26.03 -7.23 -1.42
N THR A 468 26.12 -7.43 -2.73
CA THR A 468 27.00 -8.44 -3.35
C THR A 468 28.46 -7.96 -3.45
N GLY A 469 28.70 -6.66 -3.37
CA GLY A 469 29.98 -6.06 -3.75
C GLY A 469 30.43 -6.56 -5.13
N ASN A 470 31.65 -7.12 -5.19
CA ASN A 470 32.25 -7.69 -6.40
C ASN A 470 32.25 -9.24 -6.42
N SER A 471 31.47 -9.89 -5.55
CA SER A 471 31.21 -11.34 -5.61
C SER A 471 30.56 -11.67 -6.95
N SER A 472 31.08 -12.64 -7.70
CA SER A 472 30.52 -13.04 -9.01
C SER A 472 29.40 -14.06 -8.88
N VAL A 473 29.44 -14.88 -7.83
CA VAL A 473 28.43 -15.89 -7.50
C VAL A 473 28.00 -15.72 -6.05
N VAL A 474 26.71 -15.48 -5.84
CA VAL A 474 26.10 -15.30 -4.51
C VAL A 474 25.16 -16.47 -4.22
N ARG A 475 25.30 -17.04 -3.02
CA ARG A 475 24.42 -18.09 -2.49
C ARG A 475 23.62 -17.56 -1.31
N ILE A 476 22.33 -17.84 -1.29
CA ILE A 476 21.44 -17.47 -0.18
C ILE A 476 20.87 -18.76 0.43
N VAL A 477 21.05 -18.90 1.73
CA VAL A 477 20.55 -20.00 2.57
C VAL A 477 19.40 -19.44 3.41
N TRP A 478 18.17 -19.69 2.99
CA TRP A 478 16.98 -19.37 3.77
C TRP A 478 16.72 -20.49 4.79
N GLU A 479 16.57 -20.12 6.05
CA GLU A 479 16.16 -21.02 7.13
C GLU A 479 14.83 -20.55 7.71
N ASN A 480 13.78 -21.36 7.56
CA ASN A 480 12.45 -21.07 8.10
C ASN A 480 12.42 -21.28 9.62
N GLN A 481 11.48 -20.63 10.30
CA GLN A 481 11.31 -20.70 11.74
C GLN A 481 11.14 -22.16 12.20
N LYS A 482 11.99 -22.60 13.14
CA LYS A 482 11.91 -23.94 13.74
C LYS A 482 10.78 -23.98 14.76
N VAL A 483 9.66 -24.62 14.41
CA VAL A 483 8.56 -24.93 15.33
C VAL A 483 8.54 -26.44 15.60
N ASP A 484 8.27 -26.81 16.86
CA ASP A 484 8.14 -28.22 17.28
C ASP A 484 6.87 -28.84 16.66
N PRO A 485 6.96 -29.98 15.93
CA PRO A 485 5.78 -30.67 15.36
C PRO A 485 4.75 -31.16 16.38
N SER A 486 5.04 -31.10 17.68
CA SER A 486 4.11 -31.37 18.77
C SER A 486 3.46 -30.12 19.38
N ASP A 487 3.82 -28.91 18.94
CA ASP A 487 3.11 -27.68 19.32
C ASP A 487 1.68 -27.71 18.75
N PRO A 488 0.62 -27.51 19.56
CA PRO A 488 -0.76 -27.43 19.06
C PRO A 488 -0.99 -26.28 18.06
N ASN A 489 -0.06 -25.34 17.96
CA ASN A 489 -0.06 -24.23 17.01
C ASN A 489 0.89 -24.47 15.81
N PHE A 490 1.46 -25.67 15.61
CA PHE A 490 2.41 -25.93 14.52
C PHE A 490 1.89 -25.40 13.16
N TYR A 491 0.72 -25.86 12.71
CA TYR A 491 0.09 -25.39 11.46
C TYR A 491 -0.43 -23.94 11.49
N ASN A 492 -0.47 -23.30 12.67
CA ASN A 492 -0.79 -21.88 12.83
C ASN A 492 0.47 -20.99 12.75
N LEU A 493 1.66 -21.58 12.89
CA LEU A 493 2.97 -20.90 12.96
C LEU A 493 3.90 -21.27 11.79
N THR A 494 3.69 -22.42 11.14
CA THR A 494 4.54 -22.89 10.03
C THR A 494 3.80 -22.83 8.70
N PHE A 495 4.05 -21.76 7.94
CA PHE A 495 3.64 -21.68 6.54
C PHE A 495 4.78 -22.10 5.61
N THR A 496 4.41 -22.38 4.36
CA THR A 496 5.35 -22.64 3.27
C THR A 496 5.40 -21.39 2.41
N HIS A 497 6.60 -20.87 2.18
CA HIS A 497 6.80 -19.54 1.61
C HIS A 497 7.25 -19.66 0.15
N PRO A 498 6.43 -19.27 -0.86
CA PRO A 498 6.93 -19.10 -2.22
C PRO A 498 7.92 -17.94 -2.22
N MET A 499 9.20 -18.23 -2.39
CA MET A 499 10.27 -17.24 -2.37
C MET A 499 10.57 -16.79 -3.80
N HIS A 500 10.34 -15.52 -4.12
CA HIS A 500 10.58 -14.93 -5.44
C HIS A 500 11.74 -13.93 -5.41
N LEU A 501 12.67 -14.03 -6.35
CA LEU A 501 13.78 -13.10 -6.57
C LEU A 501 13.58 -12.35 -7.89
N HIS A 502 13.66 -11.03 -7.85
CA HIS A 502 13.58 -10.17 -9.03
C HIS A 502 14.90 -10.19 -9.83
N GLY A 503 14.84 -9.84 -11.11
CA GLY A 503 16.02 -9.65 -11.97
C GLY A 503 16.77 -10.92 -12.36
N HIS A 504 16.40 -12.10 -11.84
CA HIS A 504 17.19 -13.34 -11.94
C HIS A 504 16.34 -14.61 -12.00
N ASP A 505 16.77 -15.60 -12.79
CA ASP A 505 16.51 -17.00 -12.45
C ASP A 505 17.65 -17.48 -11.55
N TYR A 506 17.34 -18.14 -10.43
CA TYR A 506 18.36 -18.72 -9.54
C TYR A 506 18.39 -20.25 -9.62
N GLN A 507 19.57 -20.80 -9.37
CA GLN A 507 19.81 -22.22 -9.18
C GLN A 507 19.27 -22.67 -7.81
N VAL A 508 18.31 -23.59 -7.80
CA VAL A 508 17.85 -24.25 -6.58
C VAL A 508 18.80 -25.40 -6.24
N LEU A 509 19.60 -25.24 -5.19
CA LEU A 509 20.64 -26.19 -4.79
C LEU A 509 20.14 -27.22 -3.78
N SER A 510 19.26 -26.81 -2.86
CA SER A 510 18.56 -27.70 -1.93
C SER A 510 17.26 -27.04 -1.45
N TYR A 511 16.23 -27.85 -1.17
CA TYR A 511 15.14 -27.45 -0.28
C TYR A 511 14.65 -28.68 0.47
N GLY A 512 14.19 -28.50 1.70
CA GLY A 512 13.76 -29.62 2.55
C GLY A 512 13.41 -29.21 3.97
N PHE A 513 13.09 -30.20 4.81
CA PHE A 513 12.85 -30.01 6.24
C PHE A 513 14.15 -30.01 7.05
N GLY A 514 14.19 -29.29 8.17
CA GLY A 514 15.38 -29.11 8.99
C GLY A 514 16.41 -28.14 8.39
N GLU A 515 17.55 -28.00 9.07
CA GLU A 515 18.70 -27.22 8.60
C GLU A 515 19.35 -27.83 7.36
N TRP A 516 20.09 -27.02 6.60
CA TRP A 516 20.85 -27.49 5.46
C TRP A 516 22.15 -28.18 5.92
N ASP A 517 22.41 -29.39 5.42
CA ASP A 517 23.58 -30.22 5.74
C ASP A 517 24.81 -29.94 4.87
N GLY A 518 24.70 -29.02 3.90
CA GLY A 518 25.72 -28.74 2.88
C GLY A 518 25.52 -29.49 1.56
N THR A 519 24.54 -30.39 1.46
CA THR A 519 24.28 -31.16 0.23
C THR A 519 23.75 -30.26 -0.90
N ILE A 520 24.35 -30.38 -2.09
CA ILE A 520 23.83 -29.75 -3.33
C ILE A 520 23.24 -30.85 -4.21
N ILE A 521 21.94 -30.75 -4.49
CA ILE A 521 21.23 -31.69 -5.36
C ILE A 521 21.53 -31.33 -6.82
N ASN A 522 22.07 -32.30 -7.57
CA ASN A 522 22.33 -32.18 -9.01
C ASN A 522 23.23 -30.96 -9.38
N SER A 523 24.35 -30.77 -8.70
CA SER A 523 25.31 -29.66 -8.90
C SER A 523 25.73 -29.41 -10.36
N GLU A 524 25.67 -30.43 -11.21
CA GLU A 524 26.04 -30.34 -12.63
C GLU A 524 24.96 -29.66 -13.51
N ASN A 525 23.71 -29.59 -13.05
CA ASN A 525 22.59 -28.89 -13.69
C ASN A 525 21.38 -28.77 -12.73
N PRO A 526 21.46 -27.98 -11.65
CA PRO A 526 20.34 -27.79 -10.73
C PRO A 526 19.09 -27.27 -11.47
N ILE A 527 17.91 -27.43 -10.83
CA ILE A 527 16.71 -26.70 -11.25
C ILE A 527 17.03 -25.20 -11.21
N ARG A 528 16.60 -24.46 -12.23
CA ARG A 528 16.69 -23.00 -12.26
C ARG A 528 15.30 -22.44 -12.51
N ARG A 529 14.95 -21.34 -11.83
CA ARG A 529 13.67 -20.63 -11.92
C ARG A 529 13.70 -19.35 -11.07
N ASP A 530 12.66 -18.54 -11.12
CA ASP A 530 12.53 -17.31 -10.30
C ASP A 530 11.72 -17.49 -9.00
N THR A 531 10.89 -18.54 -8.85
CA THR A 531 10.02 -18.70 -7.65
C THR A 531 10.00 -20.12 -7.09
N THR A 532 10.34 -20.31 -5.81
CA THR A 532 10.50 -21.65 -5.18
C THR A 532 9.94 -21.69 -3.75
N LEU A 533 9.18 -22.73 -3.42
CA LEU A 533 8.64 -22.92 -2.07
C LEU A 533 9.74 -23.29 -1.06
N LEU A 534 9.87 -22.50 0.00
CA LEU A 534 10.59 -22.78 1.24
C LEU A 534 9.65 -23.52 2.22
N PRO A 535 9.95 -24.76 2.65
CA PRO A 535 9.09 -25.53 3.56
C PRO A 535 8.97 -24.97 4.98
N ALA A 536 7.86 -25.31 5.63
CA ALA A 536 7.67 -25.25 7.09
C ALA A 536 8.83 -25.91 7.86
N SER A 537 9.38 -25.27 8.91
CA SER A 537 10.51 -25.77 9.71
C SER A 537 11.68 -26.35 8.87
N GLY A 538 11.98 -25.70 7.74
CA GLY A 538 12.88 -26.20 6.71
C GLY A 538 13.83 -25.14 6.12
N HIS A 539 14.51 -25.51 5.04
CA HIS A 539 15.47 -24.65 4.35
C HIS A 539 15.20 -24.55 2.84
N LEU A 540 15.73 -23.48 2.24
CA LEU A 540 15.83 -23.28 0.79
C LEU A 540 17.18 -22.65 0.48
N VAL A 541 18.01 -23.34 -0.29
CA VAL A 541 19.34 -22.88 -0.71
C VAL A 541 19.32 -22.59 -2.19
N VAL A 542 19.60 -21.34 -2.53
CA VAL A 542 19.61 -20.84 -3.90
C VAL A 542 20.93 -20.15 -4.24
N GLN A 543 21.25 -20.05 -5.52
CA GLN A 543 22.47 -19.42 -6.00
C GLN A 543 22.24 -18.73 -7.35
N PHE A 544 22.77 -17.52 -7.51
CA PHE A 544 22.68 -16.75 -8.76
C PHE A 544 24.05 -16.14 -9.11
N THR A 545 24.17 -15.70 -10.36
CA THR A 545 25.36 -15.00 -10.87
C THR A 545 25.07 -13.51 -10.86
N THR A 546 26.03 -12.67 -10.48
CA THR A 546 25.82 -11.22 -10.47
C THR A 546 26.12 -10.61 -11.85
N ASP A 547 25.30 -10.92 -12.86
CA ASP A 547 25.44 -10.40 -14.22
C ASP A 547 24.52 -9.21 -14.54
N ASN A 548 23.77 -8.68 -13.56
CA ASN A 548 22.68 -7.72 -13.71
C ASN A 548 22.66 -6.65 -12.59
N PRO A 549 23.50 -5.59 -12.64
CA PRO A 549 23.59 -4.57 -11.59
C PRO A 549 22.27 -3.84 -11.32
N GLY A 550 21.87 -3.74 -10.06
CA GLY A 550 20.59 -3.14 -9.66
C GLY A 550 20.25 -3.36 -8.18
N VAL A 551 18.99 -3.12 -7.83
CA VAL A 551 18.41 -3.41 -6.51
C VAL A 551 17.26 -4.39 -6.70
N TRP A 552 17.45 -5.65 -6.29
CA TRP A 552 16.52 -6.74 -6.58
C TRP A 552 15.87 -7.27 -5.30
N PRO A 553 14.54 -7.12 -5.13
CA PRO A 553 13.81 -7.77 -4.04
C PRO A 553 13.92 -9.30 -4.06
N PHE A 554 14.05 -9.90 -2.88
CA PHE A 554 13.86 -11.33 -2.66
C PHE A 554 12.88 -11.52 -1.49
N HIS A 555 11.65 -11.94 -1.78
CA HIS A 555 10.53 -11.88 -0.84
C HIS A 555 9.67 -13.13 -0.83
N CYS A 556 8.82 -13.26 0.18
CA CYS A 556 7.72 -14.22 0.14
C CYS A 556 6.58 -13.66 -0.73
N HIS A 557 6.12 -14.42 -1.72
CA HIS A 557 5.06 -14.02 -2.65
C HIS A 557 3.63 -14.18 -2.08
N VAL A 558 3.50 -14.53 -0.79
CA VAL A 558 2.22 -14.43 -0.09
C VAL A 558 1.97 -12.96 0.24
N ALA A 559 0.86 -12.39 -0.23
CA ALA A 559 0.61 -10.96 -0.23
C ALA A 559 0.73 -10.33 1.17
N TRP A 560 0.09 -10.92 2.20
CA TRP A 560 0.22 -10.44 3.58
C TRP A 560 1.57 -10.76 4.25
N HIS A 561 2.38 -11.69 3.73
CA HIS A 561 3.73 -11.94 4.26
C HIS A 561 4.73 -10.88 3.77
N VAL A 562 4.73 -10.52 2.48
CA VAL A 562 5.52 -9.37 2.01
C VAL A 562 5.07 -8.09 2.71
N SER A 563 3.75 -7.82 2.78
CA SER A 563 3.15 -6.71 3.55
C SER A 563 3.47 -6.71 5.05
N THR A 564 3.91 -7.82 5.66
CA THR A 564 4.37 -7.85 7.06
C THR A 564 5.90 -7.88 7.20
N GLY A 565 6.63 -7.56 6.12
CA GLY A 565 8.08 -7.33 6.12
C GLY A 565 8.94 -8.52 5.67
N PHE A 566 8.35 -9.55 5.05
CA PHE A 566 9.08 -10.72 4.55
C PHE A 566 9.74 -10.45 3.19
N LEU A 567 10.76 -9.59 3.18
CA LEU A 567 11.54 -9.19 2.01
C LEU A 567 12.97 -8.83 2.41
N ILE A 568 13.97 -9.23 1.62
CA ILE A 568 15.33 -8.65 1.62
C ILE A 568 15.61 -8.00 0.26
N ASN A 569 16.58 -7.10 0.21
CA ASN A 569 16.99 -6.43 -1.03
C ASN A 569 18.43 -6.76 -1.40
N ILE A 570 18.65 -7.28 -2.59
CA ILE A 570 19.99 -7.54 -3.11
C ILE A 570 20.48 -6.27 -3.82
N LEU A 571 21.44 -5.56 -3.21
CA LEU A 571 22.18 -4.48 -3.88
C LEU A 571 23.31 -5.12 -4.69
N GLU A 572 23.03 -5.39 -5.96
CA GLU A 572 23.95 -6.07 -6.86
C GLU A 572 24.93 -5.10 -7.51
N ARG A 573 26.23 -5.41 -7.37
CA ARG A 573 27.34 -4.70 -8.02
C ARG A 573 27.20 -3.18 -7.90
N PRO A 574 27.18 -2.64 -6.67
CA PRO A 574 26.87 -1.24 -6.39
C PRO A 574 27.74 -0.23 -7.18
N ASP A 575 29.01 -0.53 -7.45
CA ASP A 575 29.88 0.34 -8.23
C ASP A 575 29.49 0.45 -9.73
N ASP A 576 28.77 -0.53 -10.28
CA ASP A 576 28.23 -0.50 -11.64
C ASP A 576 26.85 0.17 -11.73
N VAL A 577 26.13 0.34 -10.61
CA VAL A 577 24.83 1.03 -10.56
C VAL A 577 25.00 2.56 -10.66
N LYS A 578 26.11 3.09 -10.13
CA LYS A 578 26.39 4.53 -10.00
C LYS A 578 26.41 5.30 -11.32
N GLY A 579 25.85 6.51 -11.29
CA GLY A 579 25.99 7.53 -12.33
C GLY A 579 25.44 7.15 -13.69
N GLN A 580 24.41 6.30 -13.76
CA GLN A 580 23.67 5.92 -14.95
C GLN A 580 22.51 6.91 -15.19
N PRO A 581 22.62 7.94 -16.07
CA PRO A 581 21.66 9.06 -16.15
C PRO A 581 20.27 8.70 -16.72
N ARG A 582 19.99 7.41 -16.89
CA ARG A 582 18.69 6.85 -17.25
C ARG A 582 17.93 6.31 -16.04
N ILE A 583 18.59 5.99 -14.91
CA ILE A 583 17.92 5.64 -13.64
C ILE A 583 17.19 6.88 -13.13
N GLN A 584 17.93 7.89 -12.64
CA GLN A 584 17.40 9.15 -12.13
C GLN A 584 16.30 9.73 -13.01
N LYS A 585 16.62 10.00 -14.29
CA LYS A 585 15.68 10.58 -15.26
C LYS A 585 14.37 9.79 -15.43
N THR A 586 14.35 8.49 -15.18
CA THR A 586 13.14 7.67 -15.28
C THR A 586 12.37 7.64 -13.96
N ILE A 587 13.08 7.56 -12.83
CA ILE A 587 12.50 7.59 -11.48
C ILE A 587 11.87 8.96 -11.18
N ASP A 588 12.55 10.07 -11.53
CA ASP A 588 12.09 11.47 -11.47
C ASP A 588 10.64 11.66 -11.95
N GLN A 589 10.26 10.94 -13.03
CA GLN A 589 8.95 11.07 -13.67
C GLN A 589 7.81 10.56 -12.79
N THR A 590 8.07 9.55 -11.96
CA THR A 590 7.10 9.07 -10.95
C THR A 590 7.22 9.87 -9.65
N CYS A 591 8.44 10.09 -9.16
CA CYS A 591 8.66 10.73 -7.86
C CYS A 591 8.17 12.18 -7.84
N THR A 592 8.41 12.99 -8.88
CA THR A 592 7.88 14.36 -8.95
C THR A 592 6.36 14.43 -8.79
N ALA A 593 5.62 13.45 -9.33
CA ALA A 593 4.18 13.36 -9.21
C ALA A 593 3.74 12.79 -7.85
N TRP A 594 4.48 11.81 -7.33
CA TRP A 594 4.24 11.19 -6.03
C TRP A 594 4.48 12.18 -4.88
N ASP A 595 5.60 12.92 -4.88
CA ASP A 595 5.92 13.98 -3.90
C ASP A 595 4.83 15.05 -3.88
N ALA A 596 4.40 15.52 -5.06
CA ALA A 596 3.35 16.52 -5.19
C ALA A 596 1.98 16.05 -4.68
N TRP A 597 1.77 14.73 -4.59
CA TRP A 597 0.56 14.09 -4.07
C TRP A 597 0.67 13.74 -2.57
N SER A 598 1.75 13.09 -2.12
CA SER A 598 1.94 12.68 -0.72
C SER A 598 2.26 13.85 0.23
N THR A 599 2.71 14.99 -0.30
CA THR A 599 2.78 16.24 0.49
C THR A 599 1.40 16.83 0.83
N ARG A 600 0.32 16.34 0.21
CA ARG A 600 -1.07 16.84 0.36
C ARG A 600 -2.03 15.79 0.93
N ASN A 601 -1.78 14.50 0.68
CA ASN A 601 -2.65 13.38 1.04
C ASN A 601 -1.92 12.40 1.97
N ILE A 602 -2.66 11.74 2.85
CA ILE A 602 -2.09 10.73 3.76
C ILE A 602 -1.86 9.46 2.97
N VAL A 603 -0.61 8.98 2.92
CA VAL A 603 -0.31 7.67 2.37
C VAL A 603 -0.72 6.62 3.41
N ASP A 604 -1.86 5.94 3.23
CA ASP A 604 -2.31 4.90 4.16
C ASP A 604 -1.58 3.57 3.90
N GLN A 605 -0.29 3.60 4.22
CA GLN A 605 0.70 2.62 3.84
C GLN A 605 0.90 1.65 5.03
N ILE A 606 -0.15 0.85 5.24
CA ILE A 606 -0.40 0.00 6.42
C ILE A 606 0.54 -1.21 6.59
N ASP A 607 1.56 -1.37 5.75
CA ASP A 607 2.24 -2.64 5.51
C ASP A 607 3.77 -2.53 5.41
N SER A 608 4.47 -3.25 4.51
CA SER A 608 5.93 -3.15 4.33
C SER A 608 6.39 -1.83 3.70
N GLY A 609 5.47 -0.92 3.40
CA GLY A 609 5.78 0.50 3.29
C GLY A 609 5.87 1.23 4.66
N LEU A 610 5.99 2.56 4.62
CA LEU A 610 5.97 3.42 5.81
C LEU A 610 4.58 3.54 6.45
N LYS A 611 4.55 3.27 7.77
CA LYS A 611 3.38 3.31 8.65
C LYS A 611 2.51 4.58 8.48
N PHE A 612 1.18 4.40 8.36
CA PHE A 612 0.28 5.28 9.12
C PHE A 612 0.41 4.95 10.61
N ARG A 613 0.83 5.93 11.40
CA ARG A 613 0.21 6.34 12.68
C ARG A 613 1.03 7.50 13.26
N PRO A 614 0.45 8.35 14.14
CA PRO A 614 0.89 9.74 14.30
C PRO A 614 2.12 9.92 15.42
N ILE A 615 2.37 10.69 17.60
CA ILE A 615 1.80 11.44 18.75
C ILE A 615 2.45 12.83 18.86
N GLY A 616 1.64 13.83 19.18
CA GLY A 616 1.81 14.45 20.51
C GLY A 616 1.27 15.86 20.72
N GLY A 617 1.24 16.27 21.98
CA GLY A 617 0.51 17.45 22.43
C GLY A 617 -1.00 17.22 22.38
N SER A 618 -1.61 16.87 23.52
CA SER A 618 -3.03 16.45 23.62
C SER A 618 -4.10 17.54 23.39
N GLY A 619 -3.80 18.59 22.63
CA GLY A 619 -4.73 19.62 22.18
C GLY A 619 -4.88 19.56 20.66
N PHE A 620 -6.09 19.84 20.17
CA PHE A 620 -6.51 19.69 18.76
C PHE A 620 -5.44 20.02 17.70
N LEU A 621 -4.89 21.25 17.72
CA LEU A 621 -3.86 21.66 16.75
C LEU A 621 -2.49 20.99 16.98
N ALA A 622 -2.08 20.80 18.23
CA ALA A 622 -0.76 20.24 18.54
C ALA A 622 -0.64 18.79 18.04
N ALA A 623 -1.73 18.02 18.14
CA ALA A 623 -1.81 16.67 17.61
C ALA A 623 -1.59 16.60 16.09
N HIS A 624 -2.11 17.56 15.31
CA HIS A 624 -1.83 17.67 13.86
C HIS A 624 -0.41 18.15 13.56
N ILE A 625 0.10 19.12 14.32
CA ILE A 625 1.47 19.63 14.14
C ILE A 625 2.49 18.50 14.33
N LEU A 626 2.34 17.70 15.37
CA LEU A 626 3.33 16.69 15.69
C LEU A 626 3.17 15.41 14.85
N ASP A 627 1.94 15.08 14.44
CA ASP A 627 1.66 14.08 13.39
C ASP A 627 2.52 14.33 12.15
N MET A 628 2.41 15.55 11.61
CA MET A 628 3.19 15.97 10.44
C MET A 628 4.69 16.04 10.70
N LEU A 629 5.15 16.36 11.92
CA LEU A 629 6.57 16.39 12.25
C LEU A 629 7.21 14.99 12.24
N VAL A 630 6.55 13.99 12.82
CA VAL A 630 7.12 12.63 12.89
C VAL A 630 7.02 11.92 11.54
N HIS A 631 5.93 12.09 10.78
CA HIS A 631 5.88 11.59 9.41
C HIS A 631 6.92 12.27 8.48
N ARG A 632 7.42 13.47 8.83
CA ARG A 632 8.57 14.14 8.17
C ARG A 632 9.93 13.77 8.79
N GLY A 633 10.00 12.73 9.63
CA GLY A 633 11.26 12.19 10.16
C GLY A 633 11.99 13.05 11.19
N TYR A 634 11.39 14.14 11.69
CA TYR A 634 12.03 15.00 12.69
C TYR A 634 12.19 14.30 14.03
N GLU A 635 13.33 14.55 14.69
CA GLU A 635 13.49 14.26 16.12
C GLU A 635 12.78 15.33 16.95
N VAL A 636 11.90 14.92 17.86
CA VAL A 636 11.02 15.82 18.60
C VAL A 636 10.99 15.49 20.08
N VAL A 637 10.95 16.54 20.91
CA VAL A 637 10.59 16.44 22.32
C VAL A 637 9.22 17.10 22.53
N THR A 638 8.23 16.31 22.95
CA THR A 638 6.85 16.76 23.18
C THR A 638 6.53 16.84 24.68
N THR A 639 5.52 17.64 25.03
CA THR A 639 5.13 17.90 26.43
C THR A 639 3.66 17.55 26.70
N VAL A 640 3.39 16.95 27.87
CA VAL A 640 2.06 16.50 28.30
C VAL A 640 1.81 16.75 29.79
N ARG A 641 0.55 16.89 30.20
CA ARG A 641 0.19 17.23 31.59
C ARG A 641 0.11 16.05 32.56
N SER A 642 0.18 14.80 32.08
CA SER A 642 0.07 13.60 32.93
C SER A 642 0.72 12.39 32.26
N GLU A 643 1.12 11.40 33.06
CA GLU A 643 1.67 10.15 32.53
C GLU A 643 0.60 9.32 31.78
N ASP A 644 -0.68 9.33 32.20
CA ASP A 644 -1.79 8.75 31.42
C ASP A 644 -1.89 9.30 29.99
N LYS A 645 -1.54 10.58 29.83
CA LYS A 645 -1.40 11.18 28.50
C LYS A 645 -0.09 10.72 27.88
N ALA A 646 1.02 10.77 28.60
CA ALA A 646 2.35 10.35 28.14
C ALA A 646 2.42 8.90 27.63
N SER A 647 1.73 7.93 28.25
CA SER A 647 1.72 6.52 27.81
C SER A 647 0.96 6.35 26.50
N LYS A 648 -0.25 6.94 26.40
CA LYS A 648 -0.94 7.14 25.11
C LYS A 648 -0.16 7.99 24.10
N ILE A 649 0.87 8.67 24.59
CA ILE A 649 1.82 9.51 23.88
C ILE A 649 3.20 8.81 23.73
N ARG A 650 3.24 7.48 23.93
CA ARG A 650 4.32 6.59 23.47
C ARG A 650 3.73 5.40 22.68
N GLU A 651 2.63 4.82 23.16
CA GLU A 651 1.89 3.67 22.60
C GLU A 651 1.56 3.76 21.10
N ALA A 652 1.20 4.94 20.57
CA ALA A 652 0.72 5.06 19.18
C ALA A 652 1.79 5.47 18.13
N TYR A 653 3.01 5.81 18.55
CA TYR A 653 4.14 6.24 17.70
C TYR A 653 5.47 5.65 18.27
N PRO A 654 5.57 4.41 18.80
CA PRO A 654 6.70 4.02 19.67
C PRO A 654 8.06 3.98 18.96
N ASN A 655 8.05 3.87 17.62
CA ASN A 655 9.24 3.86 16.77
C ASN A 655 9.74 5.26 16.37
N ALA A 656 9.08 6.33 16.82
CA ALA A 656 9.46 7.69 16.48
C ALA A 656 10.71 8.15 17.25
N LYS A 657 11.47 9.11 16.70
CA LYS A 657 12.50 9.86 17.44
C LYS A 657 11.84 10.86 18.40
N LEU A 658 11.08 10.35 19.37
CA LEU A 658 10.10 11.09 20.16
C LEU A 658 10.37 10.94 21.66
N SER A 659 10.88 12.01 22.28
CA SER A 659 10.93 12.10 23.75
C SER A 659 9.67 12.77 24.31
N VAL A 660 9.17 12.25 25.44
CA VAL A 660 7.89 12.68 26.02
C VAL A 660 8.10 13.15 27.46
N ALA A 661 8.13 14.46 27.66
CA ALA A 661 8.30 15.08 28.96
C ALA A 661 6.94 15.40 29.61
N ILE A 662 6.83 15.15 30.93
CA ILE A 662 5.67 15.58 31.70
C ILE A 662 5.89 17.03 32.15
N VAL A 663 5.01 17.93 31.70
CA VAL A 663 4.87 19.31 32.17
C VAL A 663 3.45 19.46 32.70
N PRO A 664 3.20 19.18 34.00
CA PRO A 664 1.84 19.12 34.56
C PRO A 664 1.08 20.45 34.42
N ASP A 665 1.79 21.56 34.65
CA ASP A 665 1.28 22.92 34.54
C ASP A 665 2.30 23.81 33.82
N ILE A 666 1.88 24.38 32.70
CA ILE A 666 2.69 25.28 31.86
C ILE A 666 2.77 26.71 32.41
N ALA A 667 1.98 27.05 33.43
CA ALA A 667 1.98 28.38 34.04
C ALA A 667 3.11 28.59 35.06
N GLN A 668 3.83 27.53 35.46
CA GLN A 668 4.95 27.64 36.40
C GLN A 668 6.17 28.29 35.71
N SER A 669 6.91 29.11 36.45
CA SER A 669 8.02 29.94 35.94
C SER A 669 9.18 29.15 35.33
N ASP A 670 9.31 27.91 35.75
CA ASP A 670 10.35 26.92 35.50
C ASP A 670 9.78 25.63 34.87
N ALA A 671 8.49 25.65 34.47
CA ALA A 671 7.77 24.51 33.86
C ALA A 671 8.50 23.84 32.69
N PHE A 672 9.35 24.61 31.99
CA PHE A 672 10.10 24.16 30.83
C PHE A 672 11.61 24.02 31.07
N ASP A 673 12.12 24.38 32.26
CA ASP A 673 13.57 24.47 32.52
C ASP A 673 14.30 23.13 32.29
N GLU A 674 13.67 21.99 32.60
CA GLU A 674 14.27 20.66 32.37
C GLU A 674 14.11 20.15 30.93
N VAL A 675 12.94 20.32 30.29
CA VAL A 675 12.68 19.74 28.95
C VAL A 675 13.52 20.39 27.85
N VAL A 676 13.86 21.68 27.98
CA VAL A 676 14.70 22.38 26.98
C VAL A 676 16.18 22.02 27.07
N LYS A 677 16.64 21.29 28.09
CA LYS A 677 18.05 20.87 28.25
C LYS A 677 18.45 19.70 27.34
N VAL A 678 17.52 19.15 26.57
CA VAL A 678 17.80 18.07 25.62
C VAL A 678 18.84 18.51 24.59
N SER A 679 19.83 17.66 24.35
CA SER A 679 20.87 17.88 23.35
C SER A 679 20.28 17.88 21.94
N GLY A 680 20.69 18.84 21.09
CA GLY A 680 20.24 18.91 19.70
C GLY A 680 18.94 19.69 19.46
N LEU A 681 18.37 20.34 20.49
CA LEU A 681 17.15 21.15 20.32
C LEU A 681 17.41 22.37 19.41
N ASP A 682 16.94 22.29 18.17
CA ASP A 682 17.15 23.32 17.13
C ASP A 682 15.95 24.28 16.97
N ILE A 683 14.73 23.78 17.16
CA ILE A 683 13.45 24.50 16.94
C ILE A 683 12.52 24.22 18.11
N VAL A 684 11.69 25.20 18.52
CA VAL A 684 10.64 24.99 19.53
C VAL A 684 9.28 25.52 19.04
N LEU A 685 8.25 24.67 19.13
CA LEU A 685 6.86 25.01 18.80
C LEU A 685 6.03 25.20 20.08
N HIS A 686 5.75 26.45 20.46
CA HIS A 686 4.92 26.78 21.62
C HIS A 686 3.44 26.88 21.20
N THR A 687 2.78 25.73 21.21
CA THR A 687 1.40 25.55 20.70
C THR A 687 0.33 25.56 21.80
N ALA A 688 0.75 25.56 23.07
CA ALA A 688 -0.13 25.44 24.24
C ALA A 688 -0.26 26.78 24.98
N SER A 689 -1.49 27.26 25.15
CA SER A 689 -1.81 28.46 25.93
C SER A 689 -3.19 28.28 26.59
N PRO A 690 -3.35 28.51 27.91
CA PRO A 690 -4.59 28.20 28.62
C PRO A 690 -5.80 28.98 28.07
N PHE A 691 -6.93 28.29 27.91
CA PHE A 691 -8.19 28.91 27.52
C PHE A 691 -9.41 28.06 27.89
N HIS A 692 -10.36 28.69 28.57
CA HIS A 692 -11.78 28.32 28.69
C HIS A 692 -12.55 29.59 29.05
N PHE A 693 -13.88 29.60 28.93
CA PHE A 693 -14.72 30.67 29.49
C PHE A 693 -15.22 30.37 30.92
N ASN A 694 -15.05 29.14 31.40
CA ASN A 694 -15.50 28.69 32.72
C ASN A 694 -14.43 28.96 33.81
N TRP A 695 -14.16 30.24 34.09
CA TRP A 695 -13.31 30.72 35.18
C TRP A 695 -14.06 31.74 36.05
N SER A 696 -13.54 32.00 37.25
CA SER A 696 -14.06 33.00 38.21
C SER A 696 -13.17 34.24 38.32
N ASP A 697 -11.84 34.08 38.24
CA ASP A 697 -10.86 35.17 38.22
C ASP A 697 -10.13 35.23 36.86
N ALA A 698 -10.30 36.35 36.14
CA ALA A 698 -9.62 36.60 34.88
C ALA A 698 -8.09 36.62 35.02
N LYS A 699 -7.58 37.03 36.20
CA LYS A 699 -6.13 37.17 36.43
C LYS A 699 -5.45 35.81 36.52
N SER A 700 -5.74 35.04 37.57
CA SER A 700 -5.03 33.80 37.90
C SER A 700 -5.43 32.60 37.04
N GLU A 701 -6.61 32.60 36.41
CA GLU A 701 -7.07 31.47 35.58
C GLU A 701 -6.84 31.66 34.07
N LEU A 702 -6.55 32.89 33.59
CA LEU A 702 -6.46 33.18 32.15
C LEU A 702 -5.32 34.12 31.74
N LEU A 703 -5.21 35.30 32.34
CA LEU A 703 -4.26 36.33 31.92
C LEU A 703 -2.82 36.00 32.33
N ASP A 704 -2.56 35.85 33.62
CA ASP A 704 -1.22 35.54 34.14
C ASP A 704 -0.71 34.19 33.62
N PRO A 705 -1.51 33.10 33.55
CA PRO A 705 -1.06 31.83 32.95
C PRO A 705 -0.65 31.92 31.48
N ALA A 706 -1.38 32.69 30.66
CA ALA A 706 -1.06 32.82 29.24
C ALA A 706 0.24 33.60 28.99
N ILE A 707 0.44 34.69 29.73
CA ILE A 707 1.65 35.52 29.66
C ILE A 707 2.84 34.76 30.26
N THR A 708 2.67 34.16 31.43
CA THR A 708 3.75 33.46 32.15
C THR A 708 4.20 32.22 31.38
N GLY A 709 3.28 31.38 30.89
CA GLY A 709 3.65 30.18 30.12
C GLY A 709 4.33 30.48 28.78
N THR A 710 4.06 31.65 28.18
CA THR A 710 4.75 32.10 26.95
C THR A 710 6.12 32.69 27.27
N ILE A 711 6.31 33.33 28.43
CA ILE A 711 7.59 33.93 28.82
C ILE A 711 8.52 32.96 29.54
N SER A 712 8.00 31.94 30.24
CA SER A 712 8.81 30.91 30.91
C SER A 712 9.56 30.06 29.89
N ILE A 713 8.89 29.57 28.84
CA ILE A 713 9.54 28.78 27.78
C ILE A 713 10.64 29.59 27.05
N LEU A 714 10.40 30.87 26.73
CA LEU A 714 11.39 31.74 26.08
C LEU A 714 12.62 31.99 26.98
N LYS A 715 12.40 32.17 28.29
CA LYS A 715 13.48 32.29 29.28
C LYS A 715 14.26 30.99 29.44
N ALA A 716 13.57 29.85 29.52
CA ALA A 716 14.19 28.52 29.62
C ALA A 716 15.10 28.25 28.41
N ILE A 717 14.60 28.48 27.19
CA ILE A 717 15.39 28.31 25.95
C ILE A 717 16.64 29.20 25.97
N LYS A 718 16.50 30.51 26.24
CA LYS A 718 17.65 31.43 26.32
C LYS A 718 18.69 31.01 27.37
N LYS A 719 18.25 30.38 28.45
CA LYS A 719 19.07 30.00 29.63
C LYS A 719 19.77 28.64 29.48
N TYR A 720 19.18 27.71 28.73
CA TYR A 720 19.63 26.31 28.69
C TYR A 720 19.79 25.69 27.29
N ALA A 721 19.17 26.26 26.24
CA ALA A 721 19.14 25.69 24.89
C ALA A 721 19.78 26.64 23.85
N PRO A 722 21.11 26.86 23.91
CA PRO A 722 21.82 27.78 23.03
C PRO A 722 21.88 27.31 21.56
N SER A 723 21.49 26.06 21.27
CA SER A 723 21.34 25.51 19.93
C SER A 723 20.10 26.01 19.19
N VAL A 724 19.05 26.44 19.91
CA VAL A 724 17.77 26.81 19.28
C VAL A 724 17.96 28.02 18.34
N LYS A 725 17.51 27.86 17.10
CA LYS A 725 17.59 28.85 16.01
C LYS A 725 16.29 29.64 15.86
N ARG A 726 15.14 29.03 16.18
CA ARG A 726 13.81 29.64 16.03
C ARG A 726 12.80 29.10 17.04
N VAL A 727 11.94 29.98 17.52
CA VAL A 727 10.73 29.63 18.27
C VAL A 727 9.50 30.06 17.47
N ILE A 728 8.50 29.18 17.35
CA ILE A 728 7.22 29.47 16.69
C ILE A 728 6.11 29.37 17.73
N VAL A 729 5.32 30.44 17.88
CA VAL A 729 4.23 30.54 18.86
C VAL A 729 2.88 30.52 18.16
N THR A 730 1.97 29.65 18.62
CA THR A 730 0.55 29.76 18.23
C THR A 730 -0.10 30.92 18.99
N SER A 731 -0.28 32.04 18.30
CA SER A 731 -1.07 33.17 18.75
C SER A 731 -2.54 32.97 18.34
N SER A 732 -3.28 34.03 18.02
CA SER A 732 -4.62 33.98 17.45
C SER A 732 -4.95 35.30 16.76
N PHE A 733 -5.87 35.27 15.80
CA PHE A 733 -6.51 36.47 15.24
C PHE A 733 -7.03 37.46 16.30
N VAL A 734 -7.35 37.00 17.52
CA VAL A 734 -7.75 37.93 18.61
C VAL A 734 -6.62 38.83 19.13
N SER A 735 -5.35 38.59 18.79
CA SER A 735 -4.24 39.53 19.01
C SER A 735 -4.13 40.62 17.92
N MET A 736 -4.90 40.50 16.84
CA MET A 736 -4.90 41.39 15.68
C MET A 736 -6.19 42.23 15.58
N LEU A 737 -7.34 41.67 15.99
CA LEU A 737 -8.63 42.34 15.87
C LEU A 737 -8.83 43.50 16.86
N SER A 738 -9.65 44.50 16.51
CA SER A 738 -10.25 45.43 17.46
C SER A 738 -11.78 45.28 17.46
N ALA A 739 -12.47 45.80 18.48
CA ALA A 739 -13.93 45.71 18.55
C ALA A 739 -14.60 46.55 17.45
N GLU A 740 -14.03 47.71 17.14
CA GLU A 740 -14.45 48.65 16.11
C GLU A 740 -14.21 48.08 14.71
N GLY A 741 -13.03 47.48 14.50
CA GLY A 741 -12.65 46.87 13.22
C GLY A 741 -13.41 45.57 12.89
N LEU A 742 -14.18 45.01 13.82
CA LEU A 742 -15.17 43.96 13.50
C LEU A 742 -16.49 44.54 12.96
N LEU A 743 -16.74 45.85 13.14
CA LEU A 743 -17.95 46.56 12.73
C LEU A 743 -17.74 47.49 11.53
N ASP A 744 -16.49 47.76 11.12
CA ASP A 744 -16.16 48.53 9.92
C ASP A 744 -16.12 47.62 8.66
N PRO A 745 -17.00 47.82 7.66
CA PRO A 745 -17.00 47.04 6.43
C PRO A 745 -15.77 47.30 5.53
N ASN A 746 -15.02 48.37 5.78
CA ASN A 746 -13.80 48.70 5.05
C ASN A 746 -12.54 48.09 5.71
N LYS A 747 -12.66 47.54 6.93
CA LYS A 747 -11.51 47.00 7.64
C LYS A 747 -11.03 45.71 6.97
N VAL A 748 -9.80 45.76 6.47
CA VAL A 748 -9.01 44.58 6.07
C VAL A 748 -8.02 44.28 7.19
N TYR A 749 -8.00 43.03 7.69
CA TYR A 749 -7.04 42.57 8.69
C TYR A 749 -5.82 41.90 8.05
N SER A 750 -4.62 42.32 8.46
CA SER A 750 -3.33 41.79 7.98
C SER A 750 -2.34 41.68 9.14
N GLU A 751 -1.19 41.05 8.95
CA GLU A 751 -0.25 40.81 10.08
C GLU A 751 0.41 42.05 10.69
N SER A 752 0.21 43.23 10.10
CA SER A 752 0.59 44.51 10.72
C SER A 752 -0.38 44.95 11.83
N ASP A 753 -1.59 44.38 11.86
CA ASP A 753 -2.64 44.74 12.83
C ASP A 753 -2.38 44.18 14.22
N TRP A 754 -2.69 45.00 15.21
CA TRP A 754 -2.60 44.65 16.62
C TRP A 754 -3.86 45.10 17.35
N ASN A 755 -4.42 44.22 18.16
CA ASN A 755 -5.47 44.54 19.10
C ASN A 755 -4.97 45.62 20.09
N PRO A 756 -5.66 46.77 20.24
CA PRO A 756 -5.23 47.83 21.15
C PRO A 756 -5.35 47.47 22.64
N ILE A 757 -6.10 46.41 22.98
CA ILE A 757 -6.46 46.06 24.36
C ILE A 757 -5.25 45.90 25.30
N THR A 758 -5.39 46.49 26.48
CA THR A 758 -4.44 46.41 27.59
C THR A 758 -4.72 45.22 28.52
N TYR A 759 -3.77 44.95 29.41
CA TYR A 759 -3.93 43.94 30.46
C TYR A 759 -5.01 44.37 31.49
N GLU A 760 -5.08 45.66 31.80
CA GLU A 760 -6.04 46.28 32.72
C GLU A 760 -7.47 46.25 32.20
N GLU A 761 -7.67 46.48 30.89
CA GLU A 761 -8.96 46.29 30.21
C GLU A 761 -9.35 44.80 30.15
N GLY A 762 -8.36 43.91 30.01
CA GLY A 762 -8.57 42.47 30.14
C GLY A 762 -9.06 42.03 31.52
N LEU A 763 -8.53 42.63 32.59
CA LEU A 763 -8.93 42.35 33.98
C LEU A 763 -10.32 42.89 34.33
N SER A 764 -10.74 44.00 33.72
CA SER A 764 -11.96 44.75 34.09
C SER A 764 -13.11 44.63 33.09
N GLY A 765 -12.85 44.12 31.88
CA GLY A 765 -13.81 43.94 30.79
C GLY A 765 -14.61 42.64 30.85
N SER A 766 -15.21 42.26 29.71
CA SER A 766 -15.98 41.02 29.61
C SER A 766 -15.08 39.77 29.53
N LYS A 767 -15.67 38.58 29.63
CA LYS A 767 -14.93 37.32 29.40
C LYS A 767 -14.30 37.21 28.00
N VAL A 768 -14.82 37.93 27.02
CA VAL A 768 -14.23 38.03 25.67
C VAL A 768 -13.02 38.97 25.66
N ASP A 769 -13.06 40.03 26.46
CA ASP A 769 -11.99 41.02 26.55
C ASP A 769 -10.80 40.50 27.37
N ALA A 770 -11.06 39.76 28.45
CA ALA A 770 -10.03 38.99 29.15
C ALA A 770 -9.29 37.99 28.22
N TYR A 771 -10.00 37.33 27.31
CA TYR A 771 -9.41 36.42 26.31
C TYR A 771 -8.64 37.15 25.20
N ARG A 772 -9.19 38.26 24.69
CA ARG A 772 -8.50 39.16 23.76
C ARG A 772 -7.18 39.65 24.37
N ALA A 773 -7.21 40.12 25.62
CA ALA A 773 -6.04 40.58 26.34
C ALA A 773 -5.03 39.45 26.62
N SER A 774 -5.46 38.26 27.06
CA SER A 774 -4.51 37.18 27.36
C SER A 774 -3.71 36.72 26.15
N LYS A 775 -4.31 36.67 24.95
CA LYS A 775 -3.60 36.40 23.70
C LYS A 775 -2.78 37.59 23.21
N THR A 776 -3.34 38.81 23.26
CA THR A 776 -2.66 40.04 22.81
C THR A 776 -1.41 40.32 23.61
N VAL A 777 -1.51 40.30 24.94
CA VAL A 777 -0.41 40.61 25.84
C VAL A 777 0.64 39.50 25.80
N ALA A 778 0.26 38.22 25.77
CA ALA A 778 1.22 37.12 25.62
C ALA A 778 2.05 37.22 24.32
N GLU A 779 1.40 37.51 23.17
CA GLU A 779 2.15 37.69 21.92
C GLU A 779 3.05 38.93 21.96
N ARG A 780 2.54 40.08 22.43
CA ARG A 780 3.36 41.30 22.60
C ARG A 780 4.56 41.05 23.52
N SER A 781 4.38 40.31 24.62
CA SER A 781 5.46 39.94 25.54
C SER A 781 6.51 39.04 24.88
N ALA A 782 6.12 38.11 24.00
CA ALA A 782 7.07 37.28 23.24
C ALA A 782 7.94 38.13 22.29
N TRP A 783 7.34 39.05 21.55
CA TRP A 783 8.08 39.98 20.67
C TRP A 783 8.98 40.95 21.45
N ASN A 784 8.49 41.48 22.58
CA ASN A 784 9.30 42.34 23.46
C ASN A 784 10.49 41.56 24.06
N PHE A 785 10.29 40.31 24.49
CA PHE A 785 11.38 39.46 24.96
C PHE A 785 12.49 39.33 23.92
N VAL A 786 12.18 38.95 22.68
CA VAL A 786 13.23 38.79 21.64
C VAL A 786 13.92 40.10 21.29
N LYS A 787 13.18 41.22 21.29
CA LYS A 787 13.71 42.57 21.06
C LYS A 787 14.66 43.07 22.17
N GLU A 788 14.33 42.78 23.42
CA GLU A 788 15.01 43.32 24.61
C GLU A 788 16.12 42.38 25.09
N GLU A 789 15.81 41.09 25.25
CA GLU A 789 16.71 40.06 25.76
C GLU A 789 17.66 39.50 24.69
N LYS A 790 17.38 39.71 23.40
CA LYS A 790 18.23 39.32 22.25
C LYS A 790 18.79 37.88 22.37
N PRO A 791 17.92 36.86 22.41
CA PRO A 791 18.34 35.46 22.48
C PRO A 791 19.03 34.99 21.18
N ASN A 792 19.56 33.78 21.22
CA ASN A 792 20.16 33.06 20.08
C ASN A 792 19.17 32.68 18.97
N PHE A 793 17.86 32.81 19.19
CA PHE A 793 16.80 32.42 18.27
C PHE A 793 16.00 33.61 17.73
N ASP A 794 15.45 33.46 16.52
CA ASP A 794 14.37 34.33 16.03
C ASP A 794 12.97 33.84 16.47
N LEU A 795 11.96 34.69 16.32
CA LEU A 795 10.57 34.40 16.66
C LEU A 795 9.68 34.44 15.42
N VAL A 796 8.72 33.51 15.36
CA VAL A 796 7.60 33.52 14.43
C VAL A 796 6.30 33.38 15.21
N THR A 797 5.22 34.04 14.77
CA THR A 797 3.89 33.83 15.35
C THR A 797 2.86 33.47 14.29
N ILE A 798 2.09 32.41 14.54
CA ILE A 798 0.98 31.96 13.70
C ILE A 798 -0.32 32.43 14.33
N CYS A 799 -1.13 33.19 13.59
CA CYS A 799 -2.32 33.87 14.12
C CYS A 799 -3.62 33.33 13.50
N PRO A 800 -4.10 32.14 13.89
CA PRO A 800 -5.33 31.56 13.35
C PRO A 800 -6.61 32.21 13.92
N PRO A 801 -7.70 32.30 13.14
CA PRO A 801 -9.04 32.65 13.61
C PRO A 801 -9.73 31.40 14.22
N LEU A 802 -11.01 31.14 13.92
CA LEU A 802 -11.67 29.91 14.34
C LEU A 802 -11.12 28.70 13.56
N VAL A 803 -10.57 27.71 14.26
CA VAL A 803 -9.98 26.52 13.64
C VAL A 803 -11.02 25.41 13.55
N PHE A 804 -11.32 24.92 12.34
CA PHE A 804 -12.21 23.79 12.06
C PHE A 804 -11.41 22.59 11.52
N GLY A 805 -12.06 21.44 11.31
CA GLY A 805 -11.47 20.27 10.66
C GLY A 805 -11.46 19.01 11.54
N PRO A 806 -10.97 17.88 11.01
CA PRO A 806 -11.00 16.57 11.68
C PRO A 806 -10.12 16.51 12.93
N SER A 807 -10.44 15.61 13.86
CA SER A 807 -9.64 15.34 15.06
C SER A 807 -8.84 14.04 14.91
N VAL A 808 -7.50 14.13 14.96
CA VAL A 808 -6.57 12.97 14.87
C VAL A 808 -6.73 12.01 16.07
N SER A 809 -7.13 12.50 17.24
CA SER A 809 -7.40 11.69 18.41
C SER A 809 -8.47 12.34 19.28
N LEU A 810 -9.71 11.85 19.19
CA LEU A 810 -10.83 12.30 20.03
C LEU A 810 -11.29 11.15 20.94
N SER A 811 -10.94 11.22 22.23
CA SER A 811 -11.30 10.18 23.21
C SER A 811 -12.78 10.19 23.62
N SER A 812 -13.46 11.31 23.42
CA SER A 812 -14.87 11.51 23.74
C SER A 812 -15.35 12.85 23.16
N LEU A 813 -16.64 12.98 22.88
CA LEU A 813 -17.25 14.26 22.47
C LEU A 813 -17.05 15.38 23.51
N SER A 814 -16.88 15.02 24.79
CA SER A 814 -16.58 15.95 25.89
C SER A 814 -15.14 16.50 25.87
N ALA A 815 -14.26 16.00 25.01
CA ALA A 815 -12.89 16.48 24.82
C ALA A 815 -12.75 17.39 23.58
N ILE A 816 -13.85 17.69 22.87
CA ILE A 816 -13.84 18.57 21.71
C ILE A 816 -13.51 20.02 22.09
N ASN A 817 -12.96 20.78 21.14
CA ASN A 817 -12.66 22.19 21.31
C ASN A 817 -13.84 23.09 20.91
N THR A 818 -13.90 24.30 21.46
CA THR A 818 -15.05 25.23 21.33
C THR A 818 -15.30 25.78 19.93
N SER A 819 -14.33 25.77 19.00
CA SER A 819 -14.64 26.07 17.60
C SER A 819 -15.38 24.91 16.92
N ASN A 820 -15.18 23.66 17.37
CA ASN A 820 -15.75 22.46 16.76
C ASN A 820 -16.99 21.89 17.49
N GLU A 821 -17.28 22.31 18.73
CA GLU A 821 -18.55 22.03 19.44
C GLU A 821 -19.79 22.21 18.54
N ARG A 822 -19.79 23.23 17.67
CA ARG A 822 -20.88 23.55 16.72
C ARG A 822 -21.25 22.38 15.80
N PHE A 823 -20.28 21.58 15.37
CA PHE A 823 -20.52 20.46 14.47
C PHE A 823 -21.17 19.30 15.23
N VAL A 824 -20.79 19.07 16.50
CA VAL A 824 -21.48 18.14 17.40
C VAL A 824 -22.91 18.60 17.67
N GLU A 825 -23.16 19.90 17.88
CA GLU A 825 -24.53 20.42 18.05
C GLU A 825 -25.42 20.20 16.82
N LEU A 826 -24.84 20.36 15.63
CA LEU A 826 -25.49 20.11 14.34
C LEU A 826 -25.77 18.62 14.13
N ILE A 827 -24.81 17.73 14.41
CA ILE A 827 -24.97 16.27 14.35
C ILE A 827 -25.95 15.76 15.43
N GLN A 828 -26.06 16.42 16.58
CA GLN A 828 -27.06 16.11 17.61
C GLN A 828 -28.43 16.73 17.30
N GLY A 829 -28.56 17.50 16.21
CA GLY A 829 -29.81 18.10 15.75
C GLY A 829 -30.33 19.26 16.60
N LYS A 830 -29.50 19.86 17.45
CA LYS A 830 -29.90 21.02 18.28
C LYS A 830 -30.34 22.21 17.44
N TRP A 831 -29.76 22.35 16.25
CA TRP A 831 -30.01 23.47 15.32
C TRP A 831 -31.26 23.27 14.42
N LYS A 832 -32.01 22.17 14.57
CA LYS A 832 -33.12 21.81 13.67
C LYS A 832 -34.18 22.92 13.51
N ASN A 833 -34.51 23.59 14.61
CA ASN A 833 -35.56 24.61 14.68
C ASN A 833 -35.05 26.05 14.48
N GLU A 834 -33.77 26.30 14.79
CA GLU A 834 -33.09 27.59 14.63
C GLU A 834 -31.58 27.35 14.57
N ILE A 835 -30.89 27.97 13.60
CA ILE A 835 -29.43 27.88 13.46
C ILE A 835 -28.80 29.00 14.29
N LEU A 836 -27.94 28.64 15.25
CA LEU A 836 -27.29 29.62 16.11
C LEU A 836 -26.36 30.56 15.31
N PRO A 837 -26.28 31.86 15.65
CA PRO A 837 -25.35 32.79 15.01
C PRO A 837 -23.88 32.49 15.38
N SER A 838 -22.96 33.02 14.58
CA SER A 838 -21.53 33.04 14.91
C SER A 838 -21.25 33.99 16.08
N LEU A 839 -20.43 33.54 17.05
CA LEU A 839 -20.04 34.31 18.24
C LEU A 839 -18.99 35.39 17.90
N GLY A 840 -19.38 36.41 17.14
CA GLY A 840 -18.62 37.64 16.90
C GLY A 840 -17.44 37.55 15.92
N VAL A 841 -17.13 36.37 15.37
CA VAL A 841 -16.10 36.18 14.33
C VAL A 841 -16.64 35.24 13.25
N ASN A 842 -16.51 35.67 11.98
CA ASN A 842 -16.94 34.94 10.78
C ASN A 842 -15.76 34.60 9.84
N LEU A 843 -14.54 34.54 10.38
CA LEU A 843 -13.33 34.07 9.71
C LEU A 843 -12.91 32.72 10.30
N TRP A 844 -12.41 31.81 9.45
CA TRP A 844 -12.01 30.46 9.87
C TRP A 844 -10.77 29.95 9.13
N VAL A 845 -10.24 28.81 9.56
CA VAL A 845 -9.12 28.08 8.97
C VAL A 845 -9.24 26.58 9.24
N ASP A 846 -8.75 25.71 8.34
CA ASP A 846 -8.63 24.28 8.66
C ASP A 846 -7.41 24.03 9.57
N VAL A 847 -7.55 23.09 10.50
CA VAL A 847 -6.50 22.69 11.44
C VAL A 847 -5.24 22.16 10.74
N ARG A 848 -5.40 21.52 9.58
CA ARG A 848 -4.30 21.01 8.74
C ARG A 848 -3.48 22.15 8.16
N ASP A 849 -4.15 23.17 7.62
CA ASP A 849 -3.51 24.39 7.08
C ASP A 849 -2.69 25.11 8.18
N VAL A 850 -3.22 25.18 9.41
CA VAL A 850 -2.50 25.76 10.55
C VAL A 850 -1.35 24.88 11.01
N ALA A 851 -1.47 23.56 10.95
CA ALA A 851 -0.38 22.65 11.32
C ALA A 851 0.78 22.76 10.33
N PHE A 852 0.49 22.69 9.03
CA PHE A 852 1.45 22.95 7.95
C PHE A 852 2.13 24.33 8.11
N ALA A 853 1.37 25.38 8.47
CA ALA A 853 1.91 26.71 8.69
C ALA A 853 2.97 26.79 9.80
N HIS A 854 2.89 25.97 10.85
CA HIS A 854 3.92 25.94 11.90
C HIS A 854 5.21 25.27 11.44
N ILE A 855 5.11 24.30 10.52
CA ILE A 855 6.25 23.51 10.03
C ILE A 855 6.97 24.27 8.92
N ALA A 856 6.23 24.77 7.92
CA ALA A 856 6.74 25.66 6.89
C ALA A 856 7.40 26.93 7.48
N ALA A 857 6.99 27.36 8.68
CA ALA A 857 7.57 28.50 9.38
C ALA A 857 8.96 28.23 10.01
N PHE A 858 9.43 26.99 10.09
CA PHE A 858 10.83 26.69 10.42
C PHE A 858 11.62 26.13 9.24
N GLU A 859 10.98 25.37 8.35
CA GLU A 859 11.60 24.88 7.10
C GLU A 859 12.12 26.04 6.22
N LYS A 860 11.45 27.19 6.25
CA LYS A 860 11.78 28.36 5.42
C LYS A 860 12.54 29.42 6.22
N PRO A 861 13.82 29.69 5.95
CA PRO A 861 14.59 30.71 6.66
C PRO A 861 13.91 32.09 6.65
N GLU A 862 13.29 32.45 5.53
CA GLU A 862 12.58 33.71 5.29
C GLU A 862 11.37 33.91 6.20
N ALA A 863 10.85 32.87 6.85
CA ALA A 863 9.76 33.02 7.81
C ALA A 863 10.18 33.76 9.10
N GLY A 864 11.48 33.79 9.42
CA GLY A 864 12.02 34.35 10.65
C GLY A 864 11.67 35.81 10.91
N GLY A 865 11.35 36.13 12.16
CA GLY A 865 11.01 37.50 12.59
C GLY A 865 9.68 38.01 12.04
N LYS A 866 8.72 37.13 11.71
CA LYS A 866 7.43 37.50 11.10
C LYS A 866 6.24 36.92 11.86
N ARG A 867 5.10 37.57 11.68
CA ARG A 867 3.76 37.08 12.04
C ARG A 867 3.08 36.58 10.76
N PHE A 868 2.20 35.59 10.86
CA PHE A 868 1.45 35.01 9.73
C PHE A 868 -0.05 34.88 10.04
N PHE A 869 -0.91 35.48 9.22
CA PHE A 869 -2.36 35.35 9.33
C PHE A 869 -2.81 34.12 8.55
N CYS A 870 -3.03 33.00 9.25
CA CYS A 870 -3.41 31.74 8.63
C CYS A 870 -4.92 31.57 8.70
N MET A 871 -5.57 31.60 7.53
CA MET A 871 -7.02 31.77 7.38
C MET A 871 -7.42 31.24 6.00
N SER A 872 -8.45 30.39 5.95
CA SER A 872 -8.91 29.71 4.72
C SER A 872 -10.10 30.43 4.08
N GLY A 873 -10.97 31.06 4.87
CA GLY A 873 -12.02 31.94 4.32
C GLY A 873 -12.96 32.59 5.33
N LYS A 874 -14.07 33.12 4.80
CA LYS A 874 -15.26 33.50 5.57
C LYS A 874 -16.17 32.28 5.78
N PHE A 875 -17.00 32.30 6.83
CA PHE A 875 -18.06 31.32 7.03
C PHE A 875 -19.27 31.91 7.76
N SER A 876 -20.42 31.28 7.55
CA SER A 876 -21.64 31.37 8.34
C SER A 876 -22.04 29.98 8.85
N ASN A 877 -22.81 29.91 9.94
CA ASN A 877 -23.31 28.62 10.43
C ASN A 877 -24.39 28.04 9.48
N ARG A 878 -25.05 28.87 8.66
CA ARG A 878 -25.96 28.43 7.59
C ARG A 878 -25.21 27.68 6.48
N GLU A 879 -24.02 28.13 6.07
CA GLU A 879 -23.20 27.42 5.06
C GLU A 879 -22.72 26.06 5.58
N ILE A 880 -22.25 25.98 6.83
CA ILE A 880 -21.88 24.71 7.48
C ILE A 880 -23.07 23.74 7.50
N ALA A 881 -24.25 24.22 7.90
CA ALA A 881 -25.47 23.41 7.90
C ALA A 881 -25.91 22.98 6.49
N ALA A 882 -25.71 23.82 5.46
CA ALA A 882 -25.99 23.48 4.08
C ALA A 882 -25.03 22.39 3.54
N ALA A 883 -23.72 22.52 3.79
CA ALA A 883 -22.72 21.52 3.43
C ALA A 883 -22.98 20.18 4.14
N ALA A 884 -23.28 20.20 5.44
CA ALA A 884 -23.66 18.99 6.18
C ALA A 884 -24.90 18.30 5.58
N ARG A 885 -25.96 19.08 5.28
CA ARG A 885 -27.21 18.56 4.70
C ARG A 885 -27.06 18.04 3.27
N ARG A 886 -26.11 18.57 2.47
CA ARG A 886 -25.78 18.02 1.14
C ARG A 886 -25.10 16.65 1.26
N ASN A 887 -24.12 16.53 2.14
CA ASN A 887 -23.17 15.41 2.12
C ASN A 887 -23.48 14.27 3.11
N PHE A 888 -24.39 14.48 4.08
CA PHE A 888 -24.81 13.45 5.04
C PHE A 888 -26.34 13.26 5.03
N PRO A 889 -26.94 12.76 3.93
CA PRO A 889 -28.40 12.59 3.81
C PRO A 889 -29.00 11.65 4.87
N GLN A 890 -28.23 10.72 5.43
CA GLN A 890 -28.61 9.84 6.54
C GLN A 890 -28.82 10.59 7.87
N LEU A 891 -28.40 11.85 7.97
CA LEU A 891 -28.62 12.73 9.13
C LEU A 891 -29.62 13.86 8.83
N LYS A 892 -30.26 13.86 7.66
CA LYS A 892 -31.20 14.91 7.21
C LYS A 892 -32.30 15.23 8.23
N ASP A 893 -32.81 14.23 8.95
CA ASP A 893 -33.86 14.43 9.96
C ASP A 893 -33.34 15.06 11.28
N LYS A 894 -32.03 15.12 11.50
CA LYS A 894 -31.42 15.87 12.60
C LYS A 894 -31.13 17.31 12.20
N PHE A 895 -30.73 17.56 10.94
CA PHE A 895 -30.30 18.87 10.45
C PHE A 895 -31.45 19.89 10.26
N PRO A 896 -31.15 21.20 10.25
CA PRO A 896 -32.09 22.25 9.83
C PRO A 896 -32.50 22.13 8.35
N SER A 897 -33.66 22.67 8.01
CA SER A 897 -34.12 22.84 6.62
C SER A 897 -33.60 24.16 6.01
N GLU A 898 -33.89 24.39 4.74
CA GLU A 898 -33.59 25.69 4.08
C GLU A 898 -34.43 26.83 4.66
N GLU A 899 -35.62 26.53 5.17
CA GLU A 899 -36.52 27.48 5.82
C GLU A 899 -36.15 27.78 7.28
N THR A 900 -35.25 26.99 7.89
CA THR A 900 -34.79 27.24 9.26
C THR A 900 -34.07 28.59 9.34
N LYS A 901 -34.44 29.41 10.33
CA LYS A 901 -33.94 30.78 10.51
C LYS A 901 -32.62 30.80 11.28
N GLY A 902 -31.89 31.91 11.17
CA GLY A 902 -30.63 32.14 11.86
C GLY A 902 -29.40 31.55 11.15
N GLY A 903 -28.24 31.69 11.78
CA GLY A 903 -26.97 31.16 11.28
C GLY A 903 -26.33 31.94 10.12
N ASP A 904 -27.02 32.94 9.59
CA ASP A 904 -26.59 33.85 8.53
C ASP A 904 -25.37 34.72 8.91
N TYR A 905 -24.74 35.35 7.92
CA TYR A 905 -23.71 36.35 8.16
C TYR A 905 -24.26 37.60 8.87
N PRO A 906 -23.50 38.23 9.78
CA PRO A 906 -23.84 39.55 10.29
C PRO A 906 -23.78 40.62 9.18
N PRO A 907 -24.43 41.79 9.36
CA PRO A 907 -24.47 42.85 8.33
C PRO A 907 -23.11 43.39 7.87
N VAL A 908 -22.06 43.18 8.67
CA VAL A 908 -20.67 43.50 8.36
C VAL A 908 -19.80 42.30 8.69
N VAL A 909 -18.95 41.89 7.75
CA VAL A 909 -17.87 40.92 7.98
C VAL A 909 -16.59 41.52 7.36
N PRO A 910 -15.56 41.83 8.17
CA PRO A 910 -14.35 42.50 7.68
C PRO A 910 -13.60 41.68 6.62
N GLY A 911 -12.74 42.36 5.87
CA GLY A 911 -11.80 41.74 4.94
C GLY A 911 -10.56 41.19 5.64
N TYR A 912 -9.72 40.51 4.87
CA TYR A 912 -8.44 39.95 5.31
C TYR A 912 -7.38 40.11 4.22
N ASP A 913 -6.11 40.02 4.62
CA ASP A 913 -4.98 39.73 3.78
C ASP A 913 -4.16 38.61 4.45
N ASN A 914 -4.22 37.41 3.87
CA ASN A 914 -3.42 36.24 4.25
C ASN A 914 -2.25 36.02 3.28
N SER A 915 -1.98 36.94 2.35
CA SER A 915 -1.14 36.70 1.18
C SER A 915 0.32 36.40 1.52
N ARG A 916 0.80 36.82 2.70
CA ARG A 916 2.11 36.43 3.23
C ARG A 916 2.13 34.95 3.65
N ALA A 917 1.12 34.47 4.37
CA ALA A 917 0.99 33.05 4.70
C ALA A 917 0.87 32.20 3.42
N THR A 918 -0.06 32.56 2.53
CA THR A 918 -0.26 31.90 1.23
C THR A 918 1.04 31.82 0.42
N LYS A 919 1.76 32.94 0.22
CA LYS A 919 2.92 32.99 -0.70
C LYS A 919 4.25 32.55 -0.08
N LEU A 920 4.52 32.88 1.18
CA LEU A 920 5.80 32.58 1.82
C LEU A 920 5.77 31.17 2.40
N LEU A 921 4.78 30.86 3.24
CA LEU A 921 4.63 29.51 3.78
C LEU A 921 4.17 28.52 2.70
N GLY A 922 3.51 28.97 1.63
CA GLY A 922 3.15 28.14 0.48
C GLY A 922 1.89 27.33 0.71
N ILE A 923 0.88 27.95 1.33
CA ILE A 923 -0.33 27.28 1.81
C ILE A 923 -1.41 27.35 0.74
N ASP A 924 -1.94 26.18 0.39
CA ASP A 924 -3.10 25.99 -0.47
C ASP A 924 -4.28 25.66 0.45
N TRP A 925 -5.24 26.58 0.59
CA TRP A 925 -6.19 26.59 1.71
C TRP A 925 -7.37 25.63 1.50
N ILE A 926 -7.65 24.78 2.48
CA ILE A 926 -8.79 23.85 2.43
C ILE A 926 -10.11 24.63 2.51
N ASP A 927 -11.09 24.25 1.67
CA ASP A 927 -12.39 24.91 1.62
C ASP A 927 -13.36 24.49 2.76
N LEU A 928 -14.40 25.29 2.95
CA LEU A 928 -15.35 25.14 4.06
C LEU A 928 -16.22 23.87 3.95
N GLU A 929 -16.52 23.40 2.73
CA GLU A 929 -17.31 22.18 2.52
C GLU A 929 -16.45 20.95 2.77
N LYS A 930 -15.22 20.88 2.22
CA LYS A 930 -14.27 19.80 2.54
C LYS A 930 -13.94 19.74 4.04
N SER A 931 -13.64 20.87 4.67
CA SER A 931 -13.39 20.92 6.12
C SER A 931 -14.62 20.48 6.93
N THR A 932 -15.83 20.86 6.52
CA THR A 932 -17.09 20.42 7.16
C THR A 932 -17.31 18.91 7.00
N ILE A 933 -17.06 18.35 5.81
CA ILE A 933 -17.22 16.92 5.54
C ILE A 933 -16.21 16.10 6.36
N ASP A 934 -14.93 16.44 6.30
CA ASP A 934 -13.86 15.71 6.98
C ASP A 934 -14.06 15.76 8.52
N ASN A 935 -14.51 16.89 9.05
CA ASN A 935 -14.84 17.06 10.46
C ASN A 935 -16.06 16.22 10.89
N ILE A 936 -17.18 16.28 10.15
CA ILE A 936 -18.38 15.50 10.49
C ILE A 936 -18.10 13.99 10.40
N LYS A 937 -17.31 13.52 9.42
CA LYS A 937 -16.81 12.12 9.38
C LYS A 937 -16.06 11.76 10.66
N SER A 938 -15.09 12.59 11.07
CA SER A 938 -14.28 12.39 12.29
C SER A 938 -15.13 12.35 13.57
N LEU A 939 -16.15 13.22 13.67
CA LEU A 939 -17.05 13.26 14.84
C LEU A 939 -18.02 12.09 14.89
N LEU A 940 -18.52 11.61 13.75
CA LEU A 940 -19.37 10.41 13.69
C LEU A 940 -18.59 9.15 14.07
N ALA A 941 -17.32 9.03 13.65
CA ALA A 941 -16.43 7.96 14.10
C ALA A 941 -16.18 7.98 15.63
N ALA A 942 -16.30 9.16 16.26
CA ALA A 942 -16.24 9.34 17.71
C ALA A 942 -17.61 9.30 18.43
N GLY A 943 -18.70 8.92 17.73
CA GLY A 943 -20.01 8.64 18.32
C GLY A 943 -20.98 9.82 18.47
N ALA A 944 -20.96 10.81 17.57
CA ALA A 944 -21.80 12.02 17.58
C ALA A 944 -23.30 11.84 17.19
#